data_AF-A0AAU9LMN1-F1
#
_entry.id   AF-A0AAU9LMN1-F1
#
_cell.length_a   1.000
_cell.length_b   1.000
_cell.length_c   1.000
_cell.angle_alpha   90.00
_cell.angle_beta   90.00
_cell.angle_gamma   90.00
#
_symmetry.space_group_name_H-M   'P 1'
#
loop_
_entity.id
_entity.type
_entity.pdbx_description
1 polymer ?
#
loop_
_entity_poly.entity_id
_entity_poly.type
_entity_poly.pdbx_seq_one_letter_code
_entity_poly.pdbx_strand_id
1 'polypeptide(L)'
;MVAFGKKLKDRQIEEWNGYYINYKLMKKKVKQYARQIEAGGVERRYVLKDFSRMLDNQIEKIVLFLLEQQGLLASRLEELGLQQDALQEEPDFVKINELREAYREVGRDLLKLLFFVEINAVGLRKILKKFDKRFGYRFTDYYVKTRANHPYSQLQQVFKHVGLGAVVGAISRNLAELQDRQGSYLSIYDQPALPLQEPVIDTIIAAVDRLSYSTNFLTFLGQHALIMQEELPTPLEEHIDDERYHFMSLMLNLVNTFLYMVNTYIIVPTADDYSMSLGAAATVCGIVIGAMAVAQLFSSVYFSAWSNRSYFRPLIFSSIVLFMGNVMYAMAYDMNSITVLLLGRVFCGLGSARAVNRRYISDCVPLKIRMQASAGFVSASALGMACGPALAGLLQVKFKFYKLTIDQNTAPGWIMSFSWLIYLIWLWISFREPGQLRDENHAPESTTAPTNSDVLEKGSTTQPLLISSKPHNDEEDEDQECDVSEETTEDSRAPINSIGAAYRLLTPSVKVQLLIYFMLKYAMEILLSESSVVTTYYFGWTTGKVAIFLACLGLTVLPVNMIVGSYISNMFEDRQILLASEIMVCFGILMSFHVILPYSVPQYVVSGLIMFVSAEVLEGVNLALLSRVMSSRLSRGTFNGGLLSTEAGTIARVIADGTITLAGYLGESKLLNVTLLPSLVICIMSIVATCFTYNSLY
;
A
#
# COMPACT_ATOMS: atom_id res chain seq x y z
N MET A 1 27.48 20.78 8.88
CA MET A 1 26.61 20.91 7.67
C MET A 1 27.17 21.92 6.62
N VAL A 2 28.45 21.79 6.18
CA VAL A 2 29.11 22.78 5.29
C VAL A 2 29.52 22.21 3.90
N ALA A 3 29.54 20.89 3.69
CA ALA A 3 30.21 20.29 2.54
C ALA A 3 29.42 20.19 1.21
N PHE A 4 28.08 20.33 1.19
CA PHE A 4 27.31 20.00 -0.02
C PHE A 4 27.60 20.91 -1.22
N GLY A 5 27.75 22.22 -1.02
CA GLY A 5 28.04 23.14 -2.13
C GLY A 5 29.42 22.95 -2.74
N LYS A 6 30.39 22.43 -1.96
CA LYS A 6 31.73 22.06 -2.42
C LYS A 6 31.67 20.72 -3.17
N LYS A 7 31.05 19.70 -2.57
CA LYS A 7 30.77 18.40 -3.20
C LYS A 7 29.98 18.50 -4.52
N LEU A 8 29.06 19.47 -4.65
CA LEU A 8 28.33 19.70 -5.90
C LEU A 8 29.26 20.22 -6.99
N LYS A 9 30.13 21.18 -6.64
CA LYS A 9 31.11 21.76 -7.58
C LYS A 9 32.17 20.74 -8.00
N ASP A 10 32.64 19.92 -7.06
CA ASP A 10 33.64 18.88 -7.32
C ASP A 10 33.10 17.71 -8.17
N ARG A 11 31.77 17.62 -8.32
CA ARG A 11 31.06 16.61 -9.14
C ARG A 11 30.53 17.17 -10.46
N GLN A 12 30.77 18.44 -10.77
CA GLN A 12 30.32 19.02 -12.05
C GLN A 12 31.27 18.61 -13.17
N ILE A 13 30.71 18.30 -14.33
CA ILE A 13 31.48 18.14 -15.56
C ILE A 13 32.02 19.53 -15.93
N GLU A 14 33.34 19.65 -16.10
CA GLU A 14 34.01 20.95 -16.30
C GLU A 14 33.50 21.68 -17.54
N GLU A 15 33.23 20.94 -18.62
CA GLU A 15 32.69 21.44 -19.89
C GLU A 15 31.29 22.08 -19.73
N TRP A 16 30.47 21.58 -18.79
CA TRP A 16 29.07 21.98 -18.65
C TRP A 16 28.81 22.89 -17.44
N ASN A 17 29.87 23.39 -16.81
CA ASN A 17 29.82 24.17 -15.57
C ASN A 17 28.82 25.35 -15.63
N GLY A 18 28.72 26.01 -16.79
CA GLY A 18 27.79 27.13 -17.02
C GLY A 18 26.30 26.77 -16.94
N TYR A 19 25.94 25.52 -17.22
CA TYR A 19 24.56 25.07 -17.35
C TYR A 19 23.99 24.49 -16.05
N TYR A 20 24.84 24.16 -15.07
CA TYR A 20 24.38 23.70 -13.76
C TYR A 20 23.67 24.79 -12.95
N ILE A 21 22.78 24.37 -12.07
CA ILE A 21 22.12 25.21 -11.08
C ILE A 21 23.14 26.00 -10.24
N ASN A 22 22.99 27.33 -10.19
CA ASN A 22 23.84 28.17 -9.37
C ASN A 22 23.41 28.13 -7.89
N TYR A 23 23.67 26.99 -7.25
CA TYR A 23 23.28 26.74 -5.86
C TYR A 23 23.87 27.77 -4.87
N LYS A 24 25.10 28.22 -5.13
CA LYS A 24 25.79 29.20 -4.28
C LYS A 24 25.09 30.58 -4.32
N LEU A 25 24.75 31.05 -5.52
CA LEU A 25 23.99 32.29 -5.72
C LEU A 25 22.63 32.20 -5.01
N MET A 26 21.89 31.12 -5.26
CA MET A 26 20.56 30.97 -4.65
C MET A 26 20.62 30.87 -3.14
N LYS A 27 21.60 30.15 -2.59
CA LYS A 27 21.84 30.10 -1.13
C LYS A 27 22.15 31.48 -0.54
N LYS A 28 22.90 32.33 -1.27
CA LYS A 28 23.20 33.71 -0.84
C LYS A 28 21.93 34.56 -0.81
N LYS A 29 21.08 34.44 -1.84
CA LYS A 29 19.78 35.12 -1.91
C LYS A 29 18.82 34.69 -0.80
N VAL A 30 18.71 33.39 -0.52
CA VAL A 30 17.92 32.87 0.60
C VAL A 30 18.36 33.46 1.95
N LYS A 31 19.67 33.65 2.18
CA LYS A 31 20.18 34.33 3.38
C LYS A 31 19.85 35.83 3.39
N GLN A 32 19.90 36.49 2.23
CA GLN A 32 19.60 37.91 2.10
C GLN A 32 18.12 38.19 2.40
N TYR A 33 17.19 37.39 1.87
CA TYR A 33 15.77 37.55 2.16
C TYR A 33 15.46 37.41 3.65
N ALA A 34 16.11 36.47 4.34
CA ALA A 34 15.91 36.32 5.79
C ALA A 34 16.34 37.57 6.57
N ARG A 35 17.49 38.16 6.24
CA ARG A 35 17.94 39.41 6.88
C ARG A 35 17.01 40.58 6.58
N GLN A 36 16.42 40.62 5.38
CA GLN A 36 15.49 41.67 4.96
C GLN A 36 14.12 41.55 5.62
N ILE A 37 13.66 40.33 5.90
CA ILE A 37 12.42 40.06 6.65
C ILE A 37 12.63 40.39 8.14
N GLU A 38 13.76 40.00 8.72
CA GLU A 38 14.13 40.33 10.11
C GLU A 38 14.23 41.85 10.35
N ALA A 39 14.65 42.62 9.33
CA ALA A 39 14.73 44.07 9.38
C ALA A 39 13.40 44.80 9.06
N GLY A 40 12.28 44.08 8.92
CA GLY A 40 10.95 44.67 8.64
C GLY A 40 10.78 45.31 7.26
N GLY A 41 11.74 45.12 6.35
CA GLY A 41 11.84 45.93 5.13
C GLY A 41 11.21 45.35 3.86
N VAL A 42 10.72 44.10 3.85
CA VAL A 42 10.24 43.44 2.62
C VAL A 42 8.99 42.58 2.87
N GLU A 43 7.95 42.81 2.06
CA GLU A 43 6.74 42.01 2.07
C GLU A 43 7.00 40.55 1.65
N ARG A 44 6.40 39.61 2.39
CA ARG A 44 6.48 38.16 2.16
C ARG A 44 6.14 37.74 0.72
N ARG A 45 5.16 38.38 0.08
CA ARG A 45 4.75 38.09 -1.31
C ARG A 45 5.86 38.40 -2.32
N TYR A 46 6.63 39.46 -2.08
CA TYR A 46 7.75 39.84 -2.94
C TYR A 46 8.84 38.76 -2.92
N VAL A 47 9.21 38.26 -1.73
CA VAL A 47 10.24 37.22 -1.57
C VAL A 47 9.86 35.92 -2.30
N LEU A 48 8.60 35.49 -2.17
CA LEU A 48 8.11 34.29 -2.85
C LEU A 48 8.12 34.44 -4.37
N LYS A 49 7.71 35.61 -4.88
CA LYS A 49 7.68 35.91 -6.31
C LYS A 49 9.09 36.00 -6.90
N ASP A 50 10.00 36.72 -6.24
CA ASP A 50 11.38 36.92 -6.70
C ASP A 50 12.17 35.61 -6.68
N PHE A 51 12.02 34.81 -5.61
CA PHE A 51 12.66 33.50 -5.53
C PHE A 51 12.09 32.50 -6.54
N SER A 52 10.77 32.52 -6.78
CA SER A 52 10.13 31.71 -7.82
C SER A 52 10.69 32.03 -9.21
N ARG A 53 10.78 33.31 -9.57
CA ARG A 53 11.33 33.76 -10.85
C ARG A 53 12.79 33.34 -11.02
N MET A 54 13.58 33.45 -9.96
CA MET A 54 14.98 33.01 -9.99
C MET A 54 15.10 31.49 -10.20
N LEU A 55 14.23 30.70 -9.56
CA LEU A 55 14.18 29.25 -9.79
C LEU A 55 13.76 28.91 -11.22
N ASP A 56 12.72 29.56 -11.73
CA ASP A 56 12.22 29.37 -13.10
C ASP A 56 13.35 29.63 -14.12
N ASN A 57 14.10 30.74 -13.97
CA ASN A 57 15.25 31.04 -14.83
C ASN A 57 16.39 29.99 -14.74
N GLN A 58 16.61 29.39 -13.57
CA GLN A 58 17.63 28.33 -13.43
C GLN A 58 17.16 27.03 -14.10
N ILE A 59 15.88 26.69 -13.95
CA ILE A 59 15.28 25.52 -14.59
C ILE A 59 15.33 25.68 -16.11
N GLU A 60 14.93 26.84 -16.62
CA GLU A 60 14.98 27.15 -18.05
C GLU A 60 16.37 26.93 -18.64
N LYS A 61 17.39 27.46 -17.98
CA LYS A 61 18.78 27.26 -18.40
C LYS A 61 19.18 25.78 -18.48
N ILE A 62 18.79 24.99 -17.48
CA ILE A 62 19.07 23.54 -17.45
C ILE A 62 18.34 22.83 -18.59
N VAL A 63 17.09 23.21 -18.81
CA VAL A 63 16.20 22.58 -19.79
C VAL A 63 16.63 22.87 -21.22
N LEU A 64 16.94 24.12 -21.53
CA LEU A 64 17.42 24.48 -22.87
C LEU A 64 18.69 23.72 -23.24
N PHE A 65 19.62 23.58 -22.29
CA PHE A 65 20.82 22.78 -22.48
C PHE A 65 20.52 21.28 -22.64
N LEU A 66 19.58 20.74 -21.84
CA LEU A 66 19.15 19.34 -21.97
C LEU A 66 18.58 19.07 -23.37
N LEU A 67 17.72 19.95 -23.88
CA LEU A 67 17.12 19.82 -25.21
C LEU A 67 18.18 19.90 -26.32
N GLU A 68 19.16 20.81 -26.19
CA GLU A 68 20.28 20.92 -27.12
C GLU A 68 21.09 19.61 -27.17
N GLN A 69 21.46 19.06 -26.02
CA GLN A 69 22.22 17.81 -25.95
C GLN A 69 21.41 16.60 -26.45
N GLN A 70 20.10 16.55 -26.17
CA GLN A 70 19.22 15.53 -26.74
C GLN A 70 19.16 15.61 -28.27
N GLY A 71 19.11 16.81 -28.84
CA GLY A 71 19.15 17.03 -30.29
C GLY A 71 20.45 16.56 -30.91
N LEU A 72 21.61 16.84 -30.28
CA LEU A 72 22.91 16.37 -30.74
C LEU A 72 23.03 14.84 -30.72
N LEU A 73 22.55 14.20 -29.65
CA LEU A 73 22.51 12.73 -29.54
C LEU A 73 21.59 12.12 -30.60
N ALA A 74 20.42 12.72 -30.84
CA ALA A 74 19.48 12.27 -31.86
C ALA A 74 20.08 12.36 -33.28
N SER A 75 20.72 13.48 -33.61
CA SER A 75 21.40 13.67 -34.91
C SER A 75 22.50 12.64 -35.13
N ARG A 76 23.32 12.37 -34.10
CA ARG A 76 24.36 11.32 -34.17
C ARG A 76 23.76 9.93 -34.36
N LEU A 77 22.67 9.61 -33.67
CA LEU A 77 21.99 8.31 -33.84
C LEU A 77 21.40 8.15 -35.25
N GLU A 78 20.87 9.22 -35.84
CA GLU A 78 20.39 9.22 -37.22
C GLU A 78 21.53 8.97 -38.21
N GLU A 79 22.67 9.66 -38.08
CA GLU A 79 23.86 9.45 -38.89
C GLU A 79 24.40 8.01 -38.79
N LEU A 80 24.47 7.46 -37.57
CA LEU A 80 24.89 6.07 -37.35
C LEU A 80 23.88 5.06 -37.91
N GLY A 81 22.59 5.38 -37.89
CA GLY A 81 21.55 4.59 -38.54
C GLY A 81 21.76 4.49 -40.04
N LEU A 82 22.04 5.62 -40.71
CA LEU A 82 22.34 5.63 -42.16
C LEU A 82 23.59 4.80 -42.50
N GLN A 83 24.62 4.84 -41.66
CA GLN A 83 25.82 4.01 -41.82
C GLN A 83 25.52 2.52 -41.60
N GLN A 84 24.63 2.19 -40.68
CA GLN A 84 24.17 0.83 -40.41
C GLN A 84 23.40 0.24 -41.60
N ASP A 85 22.52 1.04 -42.22
CA ASP A 85 21.74 0.66 -43.41
C ASP A 85 22.66 0.44 -44.62
N ALA A 86 23.65 1.30 -44.83
CA ALA A 86 24.64 1.13 -45.91
C ALA A 86 25.50 -0.15 -45.74
N LEU A 87 25.79 -0.55 -44.48
CA LEU A 87 26.50 -1.79 -44.15
C LEU A 87 25.61 -3.05 -44.22
N GLN A 88 24.33 -2.88 -44.50
CA GLN A 88 23.39 -3.99 -44.75
C GLN A 88 23.56 -4.53 -46.19
N GLU A 89 24.09 -3.70 -47.11
CA GLU A 89 24.34 -4.05 -48.51
C GLU A 89 25.72 -4.71 -48.75
N GLU A 90 26.77 -4.30 -48.02
CA GLU A 90 28.11 -4.91 -48.06
C GLU A 90 28.68 -5.14 -46.64
N PRO A 91 28.71 -6.40 -46.14
CA PRO A 91 29.14 -6.69 -44.78
C PRO A 91 30.68 -6.66 -44.64
N ASP A 92 31.19 -5.66 -43.92
CA ASP A 92 32.60 -5.55 -43.52
C ASP A 92 32.74 -5.61 -41.99
N PHE A 93 33.43 -6.64 -41.50
CA PHE A 93 33.63 -6.87 -40.07
C PHE A 93 34.36 -5.73 -39.35
N VAL A 94 35.25 -5.00 -40.04
CA VAL A 94 35.99 -3.88 -39.44
C VAL A 94 35.04 -2.70 -39.21
N LYS A 95 34.23 -2.37 -40.21
CA LYS A 95 33.24 -1.28 -40.14
C LYS A 95 32.12 -1.55 -39.13
N ILE A 96 31.72 -2.83 -38.96
CA ILE A 96 30.75 -3.22 -37.93
C ILE A 96 31.30 -2.97 -36.52
N ASN A 97 32.57 -3.26 -36.27
CA ASN A 97 33.19 -2.99 -34.97
C ASN A 97 33.37 -1.48 -34.71
N GLU A 98 33.73 -0.70 -35.74
CA GLU A 98 33.80 0.76 -35.66
C GLU A 98 32.43 1.37 -35.33
N LEU A 99 31.36 0.88 -35.98
CA LEU A 99 29.99 1.32 -35.74
C LEU A 99 29.52 0.96 -34.32
N ARG A 100 29.87 -0.23 -33.82
CA ARG A 100 29.58 -0.63 -32.43
C ARG A 100 30.24 0.29 -31.42
N GLU A 101 31.51 0.64 -31.62
CA GLU A 101 32.20 1.57 -30.71
C GLU A 101 31.62 2.98 -30.82
N ALA A 102 31.18 3.41 -32.01
CA ALA A 102 30.48 4.69 -32.18
C ALA A 102 29.14 4.73 -31.42
N TYR A 103 28.33 3.67 -31.46
CA TYR A 103 27.12 3.56 -30.62
C TYR A 103 27.44 3.55 -29.12
N ARG A 104 28.55 2.92 -28.71
CA ARG A 104 29.00 2.96 -27.31
C ARG A 104 29.44 4.36 -26.86
N GLU A 105 30.09 5.12 -27.73
CA GLU A 105 30.42 6.53 -27.48
C GLU A 105 29.16 7.38 -27.26
N VAL A 106 28.13 7.19 -28.09
CA VAL A 106 26.82 7.83 -27.87
C VAL A 106 26.21 7.42 -26.52
N GLY A 107 26.36 6.15 -26.13
CA GLY A 107 25.98 5.67 -24.80
C GLY A 107 26.74 6.34 -23.64
N ARG A 108 28.05 6.56 -23.79
CA ARG A 108 28.88 7.28 -22.81
C ARG A 108 28.46 8.75 -22.69
N ASP A 109 28.16 9.41 -23.81
CA ASP A 109 27.67 10.79 -23.81
C ASP A 109 26.27 10.91 -23.20
N LEU A 110 25.39 9.92 -23.43
CA LEU A 110 24.10 9.82 -22.74
C LEU A 110 24.27 9.65 -21.22
N LEU A 111 25.23 8.84 -20.75
CA LEU A 111 25.52 8.70 -19.33
C LEU A 111 25.96 10.03 -18.69
N LYS A 112 26.78 10.83 -19.39
CA LYS A 112 27.14 12.19 -18.93
C LYS A 112 25.90 13.06 -18.81
N LEU A 113 24.99 13.01 -19.78
CA LEU A 113 23.75 13.78 -19.78
C LEU A 113 22.82 13.36 -18.64
N LEU A 114 22.63 12.06 -18.41
CA LEU A 114 21.84 11.53 -17.28
C LEU A 114 22.39 12.01 -15.94
N PHE A 115 23.72 11.97 -15.77
CA PHE A 115 24.38 12.48 -14.57
C PHE A 115 24.21 14.00 -14.40
N PHE A 116 24.25 14.79 -15.48
CA PHE A 116 23.96 16.22 -15.44
C PHE A 116 22.55 16.50 -14.93
N VAL A 117 21.55 15.77 -15.41
CA VAL A 117 20.15 15.94 -14.98
C VAL A 117 20.00 15.57 -13.50
N GLU A 118 20.61 14.47 -13.05
CA GLU A 118 20.61 14.04 -11.65
C GLU A 118 21.15 15.12 -10.71
N ILE A 119 22.34 15.65 -11.02
CA ILE A 119 23.01 16.67 -10.20
C ILE A 119 22.16 17.95 -10.10
N ASN A 120 21.54 18.37 -11.20
CA ASN A 120 20.66 19.53 -11.22
C ASN A 120 19.35 19.31 -10.45
N ALA A 121 18.71 18.14 -10.60
CA ALA A 121 17.53 17.75 -9.84
C ALA A 121 17.80 17.75 -8.33
N VAL A 122 18.94 17.20 -7.89
CA VAL A 122 19.37 17.22 -6.48
C VAL A 122 19.63 18.65 -5.99
N GLY A 123 20.24 19.50 -6.82
CA GLY A 123 20.48 20.91 -6.51
C GLY A 123 19.18 21.70 -6.32
N LEU A 124 18.20 21.54 -7.22
CA LEU A 124 16.86 22.13 -7.14
C LEU A 124 16.15 21.68 -5.86
N ARG A 125 16.17 20.38 -5.59
CA ARG A 125 15.58 19.80 -4.36
C ARG A 125 16.15 20.44 -3.09
N LYS A 126 17.47 20.57 -3.01
CA LYS A 126 18.15 21.09 -1.82
C LYS A 126 17.99 22.59 -1.62
N ILE A 127 17.75 23.36 -2.68
CA ILE A 127 17.50 24.79 -2.53
C ILE A 127 16.05 25.06 -2.10
N LEU A 128 15.09 24.31 -2.64
CA LEU A 128 13.68 24.33 -2.23
C LEU A 128 13.55 23.99 -0.74
N LYS A 129 14.14 22.86 -0.31
CA LYS A 129 14.18 22.48 1.13
C LYS A 129 14.83 23.54 2.02
N LYS A 130 15.87 24.22 1.52
CA LYS A 130 16.56 25.27 2.28
C LYS A 130 15.70 26.53 2.43
N PHE A 131 14.90 26.84 1.42
CA PHE A 131 13.94 27.93 1.47
C PHE A 131 12.86 27.63 2.51
N ASP A 132 12.21 26.47 2.42
CA ASP A 132 11.16 26.06 3.38
C ASP A 132 11.67 26.01 4.82
N LYS A 133 12.85 25.42 5.08
CA LYS A 133 13.43 25.36 6.44
C LYS A 133 13.70 26.74 7.04
N ARG A 134 13.98 27.74 6.22
CA ARG A 134 14.34 29.08 6.70
C ARG A 134 13.14 30.00 6.89
N PHE A 135 12.06 29.76 6.16
CA PHE A 135 10.87 30.62 6.22
C PHE A 135 9.61 29.91 6.76
N GLY A 136 9.67 28.60 7.02
CA GLY A 136 8.55 27.81 7.57
C GLY A 136 7.37 27.65 6.61
N TYR A 137 7.56 27.95 5.32
CA TYR A 137 6.49 27.93 4.33
C TYR A 137 6.38 26.57 3.64
N ARG A 138 5.16 26.21 3.21
CA ARG A 138 4.92 25.18 2.19
C ARG A 138 5.22 25.72 0.78
N PHE A 139 6.34 26.44 0.62
CA PHE A 139 6.67 27.07 -0.65
C PHE A 139 7.00 26.02 -1.70
N THR A 140 7.74 24.97 -1.33
CA THR A 140 7.99 23.84 -2.23
C THR A 140 6.69 23.24 -2.77
N ASP A 141 5.72 22.97 -1.90
CA ASP A 141 4.43 22.38 -2.31
C ASP A 141 3.67 23.30 -3.25
N TYR A 142 3.57 24.59 -2.93
CA TYR A 142 2.93 25.59 -3.79
C TYR A 142 3.65 25.76 -5.13
N TYR A 143 4.97 25.97 -5.09
CA TYR A 143 5.80 26.22 -6.26
C TYR A 143 5.70 25.06 -7.23
N VAL A 144 5.75 23.83 -6.74
CA VAL A 144 5.68 22.68 -7.63
C VAL A 144 4.24 22.32 -8.01
N LYS A 145 3.24 22.39 -7.12
CA LYS A 145 1.83 22.13 -7.50
C LYS A 145 1.39 23.04 -8.66
N THR A 146 1.79 24.31 -8.63
CA THR A 146 1.46 25.28 -9.67
C THR A 146 2.20 25.06 -10.99
N ARG A 147 3.34 24.36 -10.98
CA ARG A 147 4.22 24.17 -12.14
C ARG A 147 4.17 22.75 -12.70
N ALA A 148 3.88 21.75 -11.89
CA ALA A 148 3.80 20.35 -12.27
C ALA A 148 2.71 20.09 -13.32
N ASN A 149 1.64 20.88 -13.37
CA ASN A 149 0.52 20.70 -14.31
C ASN A 149 0.34 21.87 -15.29
N HIS A 150 1.23 22.86 -15.28
CA HIS A 150 1.07 24.03 -16.14
C HIS A 150 1.69 23.79 -17.52
N PRO A 151 0.97 24.08 -18.64
CA PRO A 151 1.40 23.72 -19.99
C PRO A 151 2.73 24.36 -20.41
N TYR A 152 3.06 25.53 -19.84
CA TYR A 152 4.31 26.25 -20.11
C TYR A 152 5.41 25.99 -19.08
N SER A 153 5.23 25.03 -18.16
CA SER A 153 6.25 24.75 -17.16
C SER A 153 7.34 23.83 -17.68
N GLN A 154 8.55 24.36 -17.73
CA GLN A 154 9.76 23.61 -18.09
C GLN A 154 10.23 22.66 -16.98
N LEU A 155 9.63 22.74 -15.79
CA LEU A 155 9.95 21.85 -14.67
C LEU A 155 9.74 20.39 -15.07
N GLN A 156 8.68 20.07 -15.82
CA GLN A 156 8.41 18.69 -16.24
C GLN A 156 9.56 18.08 -17.07
N GLN A 157 10.28 18.86 -17.87
CA GLN A 157 11.31 18.35 -18.76
C GLN A 157 12.54 17.84 -18.01
N VAL A 158 12.89 18.46 -16.87
CA VAL A 158 13.99 18.01 -15.99
C VAL A 158 13.63 16.75 -15.20
N PHE A 159 12.34 16.53 -14.91
CA PHE A 159 11.90 15.49 -13.96
C PHE A 159 11.25 14.27 -14.61
N LYS A 160 10.59 14.43 -15.77
CA LYS A 160 9.95 13.33 -16.52
C LYS A 160 10.87 12.70 -17.59
N HIS A 161 12.06 13.26 -17.82
CA HIS A 161 13.07 12.72 -18.74
C HIS A 161 12.53 12.43 -20.15
N VAL A 162 11.57 13.24 -20.60
CA VAL A 162 10.90 13.05 -21.89
C VAL A 162 11.96 13.07 -23.00
N GLY A 163 12.02 12.01 -23.81
CA GLY A 163 12.99 11.85 -24.89
C GLY A 163 14.22 11.01 -24.54
N LEU A 164 14.68 10.97 -23.29
CA LEU A 164 15.87 10.17 -22.91
C LEU A 164 15.60 8.66 -23.06
N GLY A 165 14.40 8.19 -22.72
CA GLY A 165 14.01 6.79 -22.90
C GLY A 165 14.00 6.32 -24.37
N ALA A 166 13.69 7.23 -25.31
CA ALA A 166 13.74 6.92 -26.74
C ALA A 166 15.19 6.76 -27.24
N VAL A 167 16.10 7.60 -26.75
CA VAL A 167 17.55 7.50 -27.04
C VAL A 167 18.12 6.20 -26.47
N VAL A 168 17.75 5.83 -25.24
CA VAL A 168 18.14 4.53 -24.63
C VAL A 168 17.64 3.37 -25.49
N GLY A 169 16.35 3.38 -25.87
CA GLY A 169 15.76 2.33 -26.70
C GLY A 169 16.43 2.21 -28.08
N ALA A 170 16.77 3.33 -28.70
CA ALA A 170 17.48 3.35 -29.98
C ALA A 170 18.88 2.74 -29.87
N ILE A 171 19.67 3.12 -28.86
CA ILE A 171 21.02 2.57 -28.61
C ILE A 171 20.94 1.07 -28.32
N SER A 172 20.04 0.65 -27.42
CA SER A 172 19.90 -0.75 -27.03
C SER A 172 19.48 -1.63 -28.21
N ARG A 173 18.55 -1.16 -29.05
CA ARG A 173 18.10 -1.89 -30.23
C ARG A 173 19.22 -2.03 -31.26
N ASN A 174 19.87 -0.92 -31.62
CA ASN A 174 20.88 -0.92 -32.68
C ASN A 174 22.15 -1.70 -32.27
N LEU A 175 22.54 -1.66 -30.99
CA LEU A 175 23.63 -2.51 -30.47
C LEU A 175 23.27 -4.01 -30.49
N ALA A 176 22.03 -4.37 -30.17
CA ALA A 176 21.57 -5.75 -30.23
C ALA A 176 21.57 -6.30 -31.66
N GLU A 177 21.11 -5.51 -32.64
CA GLU A 177 21.10 -5.88 -34.05
C GLU A 177 22.51 -6.11 -34.62
N LEU A 178 23.50 -5.33 -34.16
CA LEU A 178 24.90 -5.50 -34.53
C LEU A 178 25.57 -6.71 -33.85
N GLN A 179 24.94 -7.30 -32.82
CA GLN A 179 25.43 -8.48 -32.11
C GLN A 179 24.96 -9.80 -32.73
N ASP A 180 23.75 -9.84 -33.30
CA ASP A 180 23.17 -11.04 -33.96
C ASP A 180 23.84 -11.40 -35.30
N ARG A 181 24.63 -10.49 -35.88
CA ARG A 181 25.40 -10.73 -37.12
C ARG A 181 26.58 -11.70 -36.97
N GLN A 182 26.69 -12.42 -35.84
CA GLN A 182 27.57 -13.60 -35.72
C GLN A 182 27.02 -14.89 -36.37
N GLY A 183 25.87 -14.83 -37.07
CA GLY A 183 25.56 -15.80 -38.13
C GLY A 183 24.28 -16.61 -37.94
N SER A 184 23.11 -15.96 -37.83
CA SER A 184 21.84 -16.66 -38.06
C SER A 184 20.75 -15.73 -38.60
N TYR A 185 20.10 -16.13 -39.70
CA TYR A 185 19.00 -15.43 -40.37
C TYR A 185 17.64 -15.75 -39.69
N LEU A 186 17.53 -15.59 -38.38
CA LEU A 186 16.28 -15.86 -37.63
C LEU A 186 15.75 -14.59 -36.99
N SER A 187 14.43 -14.40 -37.06
CA SER A 187 13.72 -13.27 -36.49
C SER A 187 13.95 -13.16 -34.98
N ILE A 188 14.29 -11.96 -34.52
CA ILE A 188 14.54 -11.58 -33.12
C ILE A 188 13.33 -11.83 -32.18
N TYR A 189 12.14 -12.10 -32.72
CA TYR A 189 10.93 -12.42 -31.94
C TYR A 189 10.74 -13.91 -31.67
N ASP A 190 11.50 -14.78 -32.35
CA ASP A 190 11.32 -16.23 -32.29
C ASP A 190 12.28 -16.92 -31.29
N GLN A 191 13.22 -16.17 -30.67
CA GLN A 191 14.15 -16.70 -29.68
C GLN A 191 13.94 -16.10 -28.28
N PRO A 192 14.06 -16.90 -27.20
CA PRO A 192 14.03 -16.37 -25.84
C PRO A 192 15.23 -15.44 -25.65
N ALA A 193 14.98 -14.25 -25.11
CA ALA A 193 15.99 -13.21 -24.87
C ALA A 193 17.22 -13.78 -24.15
N LEU A 194 18.31 -14.00 -24.89
CA LEU A 194 19.62 -14.23 -24.29
C LEU A 194 19.97 -12.97 -23.48
N PRO A 195 20.48 -13.12 -22.23
CA PRO A 195 20.83 -11.98 -21.41
C PRO A 195 21.92 -11.16 -22.09
N LEU A 196 21.57 -9.97 -22.55
CA LEU A 196 22.48 -8.96 -23.08
C LEU A 196 23.59 -8.71 -22.04
N GLN A 197 24.84 -9.00 -22.40
CA GLN A 197 26.04 -8.60 -21.63
C GLN A 197 26.79 -7.50 -22.39
N GLU A 198 26.12 -6.38 -22.70
CA GLU A 198 26.79 -5.15 -23.11
C GLU A 198 26.86 -4.23 -21.87
N PRO A 199 28.03 -4.06 -21.23
CA PRO A 199 28.16 -3.37 -19.93
C PRO A 199 27.75 -1.88 -19.99
N VAL A 200 27.74 -1.27 -21.19
CA VAL A 200 27.28 0.10 -21.40
C VAL A 200 25.76 0.19 -21.26
N ILE A 201 25.01 -0.83 -21.68
CA ILE A 201 23.54 -0.85 -21.56
C ILE A 201 23.14 -1.02 -20.09
N ASP A 202 23.79 -1.93 -19.36
CA ASP A 202 23.53 -2.14 -17.93
C ASP A 202 23.79 -0.86 -17.11
N THR A 203 24.87 -0.14 -17.42
CA THR A 203 25.19 1.13 -16.75
C THR A 203 24.21 2.24 -17.11
N ILE A 204 23.69 2.27 -18.34
CA ILE A 204 22.62 3.19 -18.76
C ILE A 204 21.32 2.87 -18.03
N ILE A 205 20.89 1.61 -17.97
CA ILE A 205 19.67 1.19 -17.26
C ILE A 205 19.80 1.54 -15.78
N ALA A 206 20.93 1.21 -15.14
CA ALA A 206 21.18 1.58 -13.75
C ALA A 206 21.20 3.11 -13.54
N ALA A 207 21.68 3.90 -14.50
CA ALA A 207 21.61 5.37 -14.45
C ALA A 207 20.18 5.88 -14.59
N VAL A 208 19.38 5.31 -15.50
CA VAL A 208 17.97 5.67 -15.71
C VAL A 208 17.11 5.31 -14.49
N ASP A 209 17.35 4.16 -13.86
CA ASP A 209 16.65 3.74 -12.64
C ASP A 209 16.99 4.65 -11.45
N ARG A 210 18.28 4.96 -11.26
CA ARG A 210 18.74 5.93 -10.27
C ARG A 210 18.12 7.31 -10.50
N LEU A 211 18.11 7.74 -11.77
CA LEU A 211 17.55 9.02 -12.15
C LEU A 211 16.04 9.06 -11.88
N SER A 212 15.31 8.02 -12.26
CA SER A 212 13.87 7.88 -11.99
C SER A 212 13.55 7.97 -10.50
N TYR A 213 14.35 7.33 -9.64
CA TYR A 213 14.21 7.46 -8.18
C TYR A 213 14.53 8.88 -7.69
N SER A 214 15.57 9.52 -8.26
CA SER A 214 15.99 10.88 -7.91
C SER A 214 15.06 11.98 -8.43
N THR A 215 14.21 11.70 -9.42
CA THR A 215 13.29 12.67 -10.02
C THR A 215 11.83 12.37 -9.75
N ASN A 216 11.50 11.24 -9.14
CA ASN A 216 10.12 10.88 -8.82
C ASN A 216 9.51 11.89 -7.82
N PHE A 217 8.70 12.77 -8.38
CA PHE A 217 8.18 13.95 -7.69
C PHE A 217 7.13 13.61 -6.63
N LEU A 218 6.38 12.52 -6.81
CA LEU A 218 5.45 11.98 -5.81
C LEU A 218 6.19 11.47 -4.56
N THR A 219 7.39 10.91 -4.75
CA THR A 219 8.25 10.52 -3.63
C THR A 219 8.78 11.76 -2.90
N PHE A 220 9.06 12.86 -3.60
CA PHE A 220 9.51 14.11 -2.99
C PHE A 220 8.41 14.90 -2.26
N LEU A 221 7.20 15.03 -2.83
CA LEU A 221 6.04 15.60 -2.14
C LEU A 221 5.56 14.70 -0.99
N GLY A 222 5.53 13.39 -1.22
CA GLY A 222 5.27 12.39 -0.18
C GLY A 222 6.30 12.50 0.94
N GLN A 223 7.59 12.66 0.64
CA GLN A 223 8.64 12.88 1.64
C GLN A 223 8.52 14.23 2.35
N HIS A 224 8.05 15.30 1.70
CA HIS A 224 7.81 16.59 2.36
C HIS A 224 6.56 16.58 3.26
N ALA A 225 5.54 15.79 2.93
CA ALA A 225 4.35 15.59 3.75
C ALA A 225 4.53 14.50 4.84
N LEU A 226 5.47 13.55 4.66
CA LEU A 226 5.57 12.35 5.51
C LEU A 226 6.92 12.15 6.21
N ILE A 227 8.04 12.78 5.80
CA ILE A 227 9.37 12.48 6.37
C ILE A 227 10.29 13.72 6.44
N MET A 228 10.41 14.29 7.64
CA MET A 228 11.50 15.20 7.97
C MET A 228 12.78 14.39 8.20
N GLN A 229 13.73 14.47 7.25
CA GLN A 229 15.10 13.90 7.29
C GLN A 229 15.23 12.38 7.42
N GLU A 230 15.45 11.73 6.27
CA GLU A 230 16.54 10.76 6.14
C GLU A 230 17.52 11.34 5.11
N GLU A 231 18.81 11.34 5.45
CA GLU A 231 19.86 11.56 4.46
C GLU A 231 19.76 10.47 3.39
N LEU A 232 20.18 10.75 2.15
CA LEU A 232 20.28 9.72 1.12
C LEU A 232 20.96 8.48 1.73
N PRO A 233 20.38 7.27 1.64
CA PRO A 233 21.09 6.09 2.11
C PRO A 233 22.40 6.02 1.35
N THR A 234 23.49 6.00 2.10
CA THR A 234 24.79 5.70 1.53
C THR A 234 24.80 4.25 1.02
N PRO A 235 25.66 3.86 0.07
CA PRO A 235 25.73 2.47 -0.43
C PRO A 235 25.94 1.41 0.67
N LEU A 236 26.28 1.82 1.89
CA LEU A 236 26.36 0.96 3.07
C LEU A 236 24.98 0.64 3.69
N GLU A 237 23.98 1.52 3.58
CA GLU A 237 22.64 1.35 4.14
C GLU A 237 21.71 0.52 3.23
N GLU A 238 21.91 0.53 1.91
CA GLU A 238 21.22 -0.42 1.00
C GLU A 238 21.60 -1.88 1.33
N HIS A 239 22.82 -2.12 1.82
CA HIS A 239 23.26 -3.45 2.24
C HIS A 239 22.57 -3.94 3.53
N ILE A 240 22.15 -3.02 4.41
CA ILE A 240 21.50 -3.35 5.70
C ILE A 240 20.00 -3.63 5.51
N ASP A 241 19.33 -2.96 4.57
CA ASP A 241 17.91 -3.22 4.25
C ASP A 241 17.71 -4.54 3.47
N ASP A 242 18.67 -4.93 2.63
CA ASP A 242 18.67 -6.25 1.97
C ASP A 242 18.88 -7.41 2.95
N GLU A 243 19.59 -7.20 4.07
CA GLU A 243 19.76 -8.22 5.13
C GLU A 243 18.48 -8.49 5.95
N ARG A 244 17.56 -7.53 6.05
CA ARG A 244 16.26 -7.70 6.77
C ARG A 244 15.22 -8.44 5.95
N TYR A 245 15.38 -8.48 4.64
CA TYR A 245 14.43 -9.07 3.73
C TYR A 245 14.66 -10.58 3.59
N HIS A 246 13.71 -11.37 4.07
CA HIS A 246 13.68 -12.81 3.85
C HIS A 246 12.46 -13.18 3.01
N PHE A 247 12.72 -13.58 1.75
CA PHE A 247 11.68 -13.98 0.81
C PHE A 247 10.77 -15.09 1.37
N MET A 248 11.36 -16.09 2.04
CA MET A 248 10.60 -17.20 2.64
C MET A 248 9.64 -16.72 3.74
N SER A 249 10.07 -15.76 4.56
CA SER A 249 9.22 -15.17 5.61
C SER A 249 8.08 -14.34 5.01
N LEU A 250 8.31 -13.62 3.90
CA LEU A 250 7.23 -12.95 3.15
C LEU A 250 6.25 -13.98 2.56
N MET A 251 6.76 -15.05 1.96
CA MET A 251 5.94 -16.12 1.40
C MET A 251 5.06 -16.78 2.47
N LEU A 252 5.59 -17.08 3.66
CA LEU A 252 4.83 -17.62 4.79
C LEU A 252 3.73 -16.65 5.29
N ASN A 253 3.97 -15.34 5.23
CA ASN A 253 2.93 -14.34 5.53
C ASN A 253 1.82 -14.32 4.47
N LEU A 254 2.17 -14.46 3.19
CA LEU A 254 1.20 -14.55 2.10
C LEU A 254 0.38 -15.85 2.18
N VAL A 255 1.02 -16.98 2.46
CA VAL A 255 0.36 -18.28 2.67
C VAL A 255 -0.57 -18.23 3.88
N ASN A 256 -0.17 -17.59 4.99
CA ASN A 256 -1.05 -17.38 6.15
C ASN A 256 -2.34 -16.65 5.75
N THR A 257 -2.18 -15.57 4.98
CA THR A 257 -3.30 -14.74 4.53
C THR A 257 -4.22 -15.53 3.60
N PHE A 258 -3.65 -16.26 2.64
CA PHE A 258 -4.40 -17.15 1.75
C PHE A 258 -5.19 -18.19 2.54
N LEU A 259 -4.52 -18.93 3.43
CA LEU A 259 -5.13 -20.01 4.19
C LEU A 259 -6.22 -19.49 5.14
N TYR A 260 -6.03 -18.31 5.74
CA TYR A 260 -7.05 -17.65 6.55
C TYR A 260 -8.30 -17.28 5.74
N MET A 261 -8.12 -16.79 4.50
CA MET A 261 -9.27 -16.51 3.63
C MET A 261 -9.97 -17.77 3.17
N VAL A 262 -9.24 -18.84 2.83
CA VAL A 262 -9.84 -20.16 2.57
C VAL A 262 -10.67 -20.59 3.79
N ASN A 263 -10.11 -20.51 5.00
CA ASN A 263 -10.80 -20.88 6.25
C ASN A 263 -12.12 -20.12 6.46
N THR A 264 -12.11 -18.83 6.10
CA THR A 264 -13.26 -17.94 6.29
C THR A 264 -14.38 -18.31 5.32
N TYR A 265 -14.06 -18.58 4.05
CA TYR A 265 -15.07 -18.73 2.99
C TYR A 265 -15.41 -20.17 2.61
N ILE A 266 -14.59 -21.17 3.00
CA ILE A 266 -14.87 -22.61 2.73
C ILE A 266 -16.19 -23.10 3.33
N ILE A 267 -16.68 -22.40 4.34
CA ILE A 267 -17.88 -22.74 5.07
C ILE A 267 -19.15 -22.06 4.56
N VAL A 268 -19.02 -21.00 3.77
CA VAL A 268 -20.15 -20.19 3.32
C VAL A 268 -21.18 -21.01 2.54
N PRO A 269 -20.78 -21.90 1.59
CA PRO A 269 -21.76 -22.70 0.86
C PRO A 269 -22.60 -23.63 1.76
N THR A 270 -22.08 -24.06 2.90
CA THR A 270 -22.68 -25.08 3.79
C THR A 270 -23.23 -24.50 5.10
N ALA A 271 -23.11 -23.18 5.32
CA ALA A 271 -23.39 -22.56 6.62
C ALA A 271 -24.87 -22.64 7.03
N ASP A 272 -25.78 -22.50 6.08
CA ASP A 272 -27.23 -22.63 6.26
C ASP A 272 -27.63 -24.10 6.49
N ASP A 273 -27.15 -25.02 5.66
CA ASP A 273 -27.37 -26.47 5.81
C ASP A 273 -26.86 -26.97 7.18
N TYR A 274 -25.68 -26.51 7.61
CA TYR A 274 -25.12 -26.91 8.90
C TYR A 274 -25.95 -26.37 10.06
N SER A 275 -26.40 -25.12 9.98
CA SER A 275 -27.29 -24.52 10.99
C SER A 275 -28.61 -25.30 11.12
N MET A 276 -29.21 -25.66 9.98
CA MET A 276 -30.43 -26.48 9.93
C MET A 276 -30.22 -27.88 10.52
N SER A 277 -29.09 -28.53 10.22
CA SER A 277 -28.80 -29.87 10.76
C SER A 277 -28.61 -29.90 12.28
N LEU A 278 -28.23 -28.77 12.89
CA LEU A 278 -28.11 -28.59 14.35
C LEU A 278 -29.41 -28.08 15.01
N GLY A 279 -30.50 -27.96 14.24
CA GLY A 279 -31.82 -27.56 14.74
C GLY A 279 -32.05 -26.03 14.83
N ALA A 280 -31.23 -25.22 14.15
CA ALA A 280 -31.42 -23.77 14.06
C ALA A 280 -31.96 -23.35 12.68
N ALA A 281 -32.53 -22.14 12.56
CA ALA A 281 -33.02 -21.62 11.28
C ALA A 281 -31.85 -21.35 10.30
N ALA A 282 -32.11 -21.46 8.99
CA ALA A 282 -31.11 -21.21 7.94
C ALA A 282 -30.45 -19.82 8.05
N THR A 283 -31.22 -18.81 8.48
CA THR A 283 -30.77 -17.41 8.66
C THR A 283 -29.79 -17.22 9.83
N VAL A 284 -29.63 -18.22 10.70
CA VAL A 284 -28.58 -18.26 11.74
C VAL A 284 -27.19 -18.44 11.11
N CYS A 285 -27.09 -18.77 9.81
CA CYS A 285 -25.84 -18.76 9.06
C CYS A 285 -25.10 -17.41 9.19
N GLY A 286 -25.82 -16.28 9.23
CA GLY A 286 -25.25 -14.96 9.45
C GLY A 286 -24.49 -14.87 10.77
N ILE A 287 -25.07 -15.35 11.88
CA ILE A 287 -24.36 -15.43 13.18
C ILE A 287 -23.17 -16.39 13.10
N VAL A 288 -23.31 -17.53 12.42
CA VAL A 288 -22.21 -18.52 12.28
C VAL A 288 -21.02 -17.93 11.51
N ILE A 289 -21.27 -17.20 10.43
CA ILE A 289 -20.23 -16.53 9.63
C ILE A 289 -19.67 -15.33 10.43
N GLY A 290 -20.55 -14.49 10.97
CA GLY A 290 -20.20 -13.26 11.69
C GLY A 290 -19.49 -13.46 13.02
N ALA A 291 -19.67 -14.60 13.70
CA ALA A 291 -18.96 -14.90 14.95
C ALA A 291 -17.43 -14.85 14.79
N MET A 292 -16.92 -15.23 13.62
CA MET A 292 -15.50 -15.11 13.28
C MET A 292 -15.08 -13.64 13.14
N ALA A 293 -15.87 -12.82 12.46
CA ALA A 293 -15.59 -11.39 12.30
C ALA A 293 -15.63 -10.62 13.64
N VAL A 294 -16.58 -10.95 14.52
CA VAL A 294 -16.67 -10.36 15.87
C VAL A 294 -15.41 -10.66 16.67
N ALA A 295 -14.98 -11.92 16.71
CA ALA A 295 -13.77 -12.31 17.43
C ALA A 295 -12.50 -11.69 16.83
N GLN A 296 -12.45 -11.53 15.51
CA GLN A 296 -11.35 -10.87 14.80
C GLN A 296 -11.20 -9.39 15.21
N LEU A 297 -12.31 -8.69 15.44
CA LEU A 297 -12.29 -7.27 15.83
C LEU A 297 -11.51 -7.03 17.13
N PHE A 298 -11.62 -7.96 18.08
CA PHE A 298 -10.89 -7.87 19.35
C PHE A 298 -9.46 -8.39 19.22
N SER A 299 -9.24 -9.46 18.45
CA SER A 299 -7.92 -10.07 18.31
C SER A 299 -6.96 -9.19 17.52
N SER A 300 -7.41 -8.53 16.46
CA SER A 300 -6.60 -7.65 15.60
C SER A 300 -5.80 -6.59 16.39
N VAL A 301 -6.41 -5.98 17.41
CA VAL A 301 -5.78 -4.97 18.27
C VAL A 301 -4.66 -5.60 19.11
N TYR A 302 -4.92 -6.77 19.70
CA TYR A 302 -3.95 -7.51 20.48
C TYR A 302 -2.77 -8.00 19.62
N PHE A 303 -3.06 -8.55 18.45
CA PHE A 303 -2.07 -8.98 17.48
C PHE A 303 -1.24 -7.81 16.94
N SER A 304 -1.86 -6.65 16.70
CA SER A 304 -1.15 -5.42 16.33
C SER A 304 -0.19 -4.99 17.44
N ALA A 305 -0.64 -5.00 18.71
CA ALA A 305 0.21 -4.68 19.85
C ALA A 305 1.37 -5.69 20.02
N TRP A 306 1.11 -6.98 19.86
CA TRP A 306 2.10 -8.05 20.01
C TRP A 306 3.15 -8.01 18.89
N SER A 307 2.74 -7.70 17.66
CA SER A 307 3.63 -7.55 16.51
C SER A 307 4.66 -6.42 16.65
N ASN A 308 4.49 -5.49 17.60
CA ASN A 308 5.54 -4.51 17.94
C ASN A 308 6.82 -5.18 18.46
N ARG A 309 6.72 -6.39 19.06
CA ARG A 309 7.85 -7.07 19.71
C ARG A 309 8.36 -8.28 18.94
N SER A 310 7.52 -8.99 18.21
CA SER A 310 7.90 -10.17 17.40
C SER A 310 6.78 -10.49 16.42
N TYR A 311 7.15 -10.91 15.21
CA TYR A 311 6.23 -11.40 14.19
C TYR A 311 6.00 -12.91 14.30
N PHE A 312 7.02 -13.67 14.70
CA PHE A 312 6.94 -15.14 14.77
C PHE A 312 5.96 -15.64 15.84
N ARG A 313 6.01 -15.07 17.05
CA ARG A 313 5.18 -15.55 18.18
C ARG A 313 3.67 -15.39 17.93
N PRO A 314 3.17 -14.23 17.44
CA PRO A 314 1.77 -14.11 17.06
C PRO A 314 1.35 -15.11 15.98
N LEU A 315 2.18 -15.36 14.95
CA LEU A 315 1.84 -16.29 13.87
C LEU A 315 1.69 -17.74 14.35
N ILE A 316 2.54 -18.18 15.30
CA ILE A 316 2.39 -19.49 15.94
C ILE A 316 1.08 -19.56 16.72
N PHE A 317 0.81 -18.57 17.58
CA PHE A 317 -0.40 -18.55 18.40
C PHE A 317 -1.66 -18.57 17.54
N SER A 318 -1.69 -17.74 16.48
CA SER A 318 -2.72 -17.75 15.44
C SER A 318 -2.96 -19.15 14.89
N SER A 319 -1.90 -19.84 14.46
CA SER A 319 -2.01 -21.16 13.83
C SER A 319 -2.55 -22.23 14.79
N ILE A 320 -2.14 -22.21 16.06
CA ILE A 320 -2.62 -23.15 17.09
C ILE A 320 -4.11 -22.91 17.37
N VAL A 321 -4.51 -21.64 17.52
CA VAL A 321 -5.91 -21.27 17.80
C VAL A 321 -6.81 -21.61 16.60
N LEU A 322 -6.34 -21.40 15.37
CA LEU A 322 -7.05 -21.78 14.14
C LEU A 322 -7.18 -23.30 13.98
N PHE A 323 -6.16 -24.06 14.36
CA PHE A 323 -6.24 -25.51 14.43
C PHE A 323 -7.35 -25.94 15.41
N MET A 324 -7.33 -25.42 16.64
CA MET A 324 -8.35 -25.74 17.65
C MET A 324 -9.76 -25.33 17.21
N GLY A 325 -9.94 -24.12 16.67
CA GLY A 325 -11.24 -23.62 16.23
C GLY A 325 -11.86 -24.48 15.13
N ASN A 326 -11.04 -24.95 14.18
CA ASN A 326 -11.49 -25.83 13.10
C ASN A 326 -11.85 -27.24 13.58
N VAL A 327 -11.11 -27.79 14.55
CA VAL A 327 -11.47 -29.06 15.19
C VAL A 327 -12.81 -28.94 15.92
N MET A 328 -13.01 -27.85 16.68
CA MET A 328 -14.28 -27.59 17.37
C MET A 328 -15.44 -27.42 16.38
N TYR A 329 -15.22 -26.70 15.28
CA TYR A 329 -16.19 -26.56 14.21
C TYR A 329 -16.64 -27.90 13.64
N ALA A 330 -15.70 -28.82 13.38
CA ALA A 330 -16.01 -30.15 12.85
C ALA A 330 -16.71 -31.05 13.89
N MET A 331 -16.30 -30.99 15.16
CA MET A 331 -16.91 -31.78 16.24
C MET A 331 -18.33 -31.33 16.62
N ALA A 332 -18.74 -30.10 16.27
CA ALA A 332 -20.04 -29.57 16.64
C ALA A 332 -21.22 -30.41 16.11
N TYR A 333 -21.06 -31.06 14.95
CA TYR A 333 -22.03 -31.99 14.38
C TYR A 333 -22.22 -33.23 15.26
N ASP A 334 -21.13 -33.91 15.63
CA ASP A 334 -21.20 -35.13 16.46
C ASP A 334 -21.66 -34.83 17.89
N MET A 335 -21.40 -33.62 18.38
CA MET A 335 -21.89 -33.14 19.69
C MET A 335 -23.31 -32.55 19.63
N ASN A 336 -23.89 -32.42 18.43
CA ASN A 336 -25.19 -31.80 18.16
C ASN A 336 -25.39 -30.46 18.91
N SER A 337 -24.39 -29.57 18.85
CA SER A 337 -24.38 -28.34 19.65
C SER A 337 -23.96 -27.12 18.84
N ILE A 338 -24.90 -26.20 18.60
CA ILE A 338 -24.62 -24.91 17.97
C ILE A 338 -23.65 -24.05 18.80
N THR A 339 -23.62 -24.22 20.12
CA THR A 339 -22.68 -23.50 20.98
C THR A 339 -21.24 -23.89 20.67
N VAL A 340 -20.98 -25.19 20.45
CA VAL A 340 -19.64 -25.68 20.06
C VAL A 340 -19.27 -25.16 18.67
N LEU A 341 -20.24 -25.09 17.75
CA LEU A 341 -20.05 -24.51 16.43
C LEU A 341 -19.60 -23.04 16.52
N LEU A 342 -20.34 -22.22 17.27
CA LEU A 342 -20.05 -20.81 17.46
C LEU A 342 -18.74 -20.59 18.22
N LEU A 343 -18.43 -21.44 19.20
CA LEU A 343 -17.17 -21.35 19.92
C LEU A 343 -15.99 -21.68 18.99
N GLY A 344 -16.12 -22.69 18.13
CA GLY A 344 -15.14 -22.96 17.07
C GLY A 344 -14.91 -21.76 16.15
N ARG A 345 -15.99 -21.05 15.78
CA ARG A 345 -15.91 -19.81 14.98
C ARG A 345 -15.20 -18.67 15.69
N VAL A 346 -15.51 -18.47 16.97
CA VAL A 346 -14.84 -17.46 17.81
C VAL A 346 -13.35 -17.75 17.88
N PHE A 347 -12.95 -19.02 18.09
CA PHE A 347 -11.54 -19.40 18.06
C PHE A 347 -10.91 -19.11 16.69
N CYS A 348 -11.56 -19.46 15.58
CA CYS A 348 -11.07 -19.13 14.25
C CYS A 348 -10.85 -17.61 14.05
N GLY A 349 -11.72 -16.75 14.60
CA GLY A 349 -11.56 -15.30 14.54
C GLY A 349 -10.47 -14.76 15.48
N LEU A 350 -10.31 -15.36 16.67
CA LEU A 350 -9.22 -15.04 17.59
C LEU A 350 -7.85 -15.34 16.99
N GLY A 351 -7.76 -16.31 16.08
CA GLY A 351 -6.54 -16.63 15.37
C GLY A 351 -6.21 -15.70 14.19
N SER A 352 -6.88 -14.56 14.01
CA SER A 352 -6.63 -13.66 12.87
C SER A 352 -5.29 -12.91 12.97
N ALA A 353 -4.28 -13.37 12.22
CA ALA A 353 -2.99 -12.70 12.13
C ALA A 353 -2.91 -11.62 11.03
N ARG A 354 -4.04 -11.22 10.41
CA ARG A 354 -4.02 -10.31 9.24
C ARG A 354 -3.38 -8.95 9.52
N ALA A 355 -3.58 -8.40 10.73
CA ALA A 355 -2.94 -7.16 11.15
C ALA A 355 -1.40 -7.32 11.19
N VAL A 356 -0.91 -8.48 11.63
CA VAL A 356 0.52 -8.83 11.66
C VAL A 356 1.08 -8.97 10.25
N ASN A 357 0.38 -9.69 9.37
CA ASN A 357 0.83 -9.90 7.97
C ASN A 357 0.96 -8.57 7.22
N ARG A 358 -0.02 -7.67 7.37
CA ARG A 358 0.02 -6.33 6.77
C ARG A 358 1.17 -5.49 7.33
N ARG A 359 1.39 -5.55 8.64
CA ARG A 359 2.50 -4.84 9.29
C ARG A 359 3.85 -5.36 8.84
N TYR A 360 4.03 -6.68 8.76
CA TYR A 360 5.26 -7.30 8.28
C TYR A 360 5.65 -6.77 6.89
N ILE A 361 4.67 -6.65 5.98
CA ILE A 361 4.91 -6.09 4.63
C ILE A 361 5.33 -4.61 4.72
N SER A 362 4.72 -3.83 5.60
CA SER A 362 5.09 -2.42 5.79
C SER A 362 6.50 -2.25 6.38
N ASP A 363 6.86 -3.08 7.35
CA ASP A 363 8.04 -2.88 8.20
C ASP A 363 9.28 -3.59 7.65
N CYS A 364 9.13 -4.76 7.01
CA CYS A 364 10.25 -5.64 6.64
C CYS A 364 10.52 -5.70 5.12
N VAL A 365 9.60 -5.24 4.28
CA VAL A 365 9.76 -5.30 2.82
C VAL A 365 10.37 -3.98 2.30
N PRO A 366 11.47 -4.05 1.54
CA PRO A 366 12.10 -2.88 0.93
C PRO A 366 11.12 -2.05 0.10
N LEU A 367 11.29 -0.73 0.11
CA LEU A 367 10.38 0.21 -0.58
C LEU A 367 10.20 -0.10 -2.07
N LYS A 368 11.25 -0.62 -2.74
CA LYS A 368 11.24 -0.99 -4.17
C LYS A 368 10.20 -2.07 -4.49
N ILE A 369 10.02 -3.05 -3.59
CA ILE A 369 9.12 -4.21 -3.80
C ILE A 369 7.88 -4.20 -2.90
N ARG A 370 7.74 -3.22 -1.99
CA ARG A 370 6.62 -3.13 -1.04
C ARG A 370 5.25 -3.05 -1.70
N MET A 371 5.15 -2.33 -2.82
CA MET A 371 3.92 -2.24 -3.60
C MET A 371 3.53 -3.61 -4.18
N GLN A 372 4.50 -4.34 -4.73
CA GLN A 372 4.29 -5.69 -5.26
C GLN A 372 3.92 -6.68 -4.15
N ALA A 373 4.56 -6.61 -2.98
CA ALA A 373 4.21 -7.45 -1.83
C ALA A 373 2.80 -7.15 -1.29
N SER A 374 2.39 -5.88 -1.28
CA SER A 374 1.03 -5.47 -0.89
C SER A 374 -0.01 -5.95 -1.90
N ALA A 375 0.28 -5.86 -3.20
CA ALA A 375 -0.55 -6.45 -4.25
C ALA A 375 -0.64 -7.98 -4.11
N GLY A 376 0.48 -8.65 -3.81
CA GLY A 376 0.53 -10.08 -3.52
C GLY A 376 -0.35 -10.47 -2.34
N PHE A 377 -0.42 -9.68 -1.27
CA PHE A 377 -1.32 -9.89 -0.14
C PHE A 377 -2.80 -9.82 -0.53
N VAL A 378 -3.17 -8.85 -1.38
CA VAL A 378 -4.54 -8.71 -1.90
C VAL A 378 -4.89 -9.90 -2.80
N SER A 379 -4.01 -10.26 -3.74
CA SER A 379 -4.19 -11.41 -4.62
C SER A 379 -4.28 -12.73 -3.85
N ALA A 380 -3.42 -12.95 -2.85
CA ALA A 380 -3.49 -14.12 -1.97
C ALA A 380 -4.81 -14.17 -1.18
N SER A 381 -5.31 -13.00 -0.73
CA SER A 381 -6.61 -12.92 -0.07
C SER A 381 -7.73 -13.34 -1.02
N ALA A 382 -7.77 -12.76 -2.22
CA ALA A 382 -8.79 -13.05 -3.23
C ALA A 382 -8.78 -14.50 -3.71
N LEU A 383 -7.60 -15.06 -3.96
CA LEU A 383 -7.42 -16.48 -4.26
C LEU A 383 -7.97 -17.37 -3.15
N GLY A 384 -7.75 -16.99 -1.88
CA GLY A 384 -8.30 -17.74 -0.75
C GLY A 384 -9.83 -17.67 -0.69
N MET A 385 -10.42 -16.49 -0.97
CA MET A 385 -11.87 -16.32 -1.06
C MET A 385 -12.50 -17.17 -2.17
N ALA A 386 -11.81 -17.35 -3.30
CA ALA A 386 -12.26 -18.21 -4.40
C ALA A 386 -12.06 -19.70 -4.10
N CYS A 387 -10.89 -20.05 -3.54
CA CYS A 387 -10.50 -21.43 -3.27
C CYS A 387 -11.34 -22.06 -2.14
N GLY A 388 -11.77 -21.28 -1.15
CA GLY A 388 -12.65 -21.75 -0.07
C GLY A 388 -13.91 -22.45 -0.60
N PRO A 389 -14.83 -21.74 -1.25
CA PRO A 389 -16.05 -22.33 -1.81
C PRO A 389 -15.75 -23.45 -2.81
N ALA A 390 -14.70 -23.33 -3.64
CA ALA A 390 -14.29 -24.39 -4.57
C ALA A 390 -13.95 -25.70 -3.84
N LEU A 391 -13.19 -25.63 -2.74
CA LEU A 391 -12.90 -26.79 -1.90
C LEU A 391 -14.17 -27.32 -1.26
N ALA A 392 -15.06 -26.48 -0.73
CA ALA A 392 -16.33 -26.94 -0.15
C ALA A 392 -17.20 -27.71 -1.16
N GLY A 393 -17.23 -27.27 -2.42
CA GLY A 393 -17.94 -27.95 -3.51
C GLY A 393 -17.35 -29.33 -3.86
N LEU A 394 -16.03 -29.50 -3.73
CA LEU A 394 -15.35 -30.80 -3.94
C LEU A 394 -15.50 -31.75 -2.75
N LEU A 395 -15.78 -31.23 -1.56
CA LEU A 395 -15.82 -31.98 -0.30
C LEU A 395 -17.20 -32.55 0.05
N GLN A 396 -17.98 -32.91 -0.95
CA GLN A 396 -19.29 -33.55 -0.79
C GLN A 396 -19.18 -35.06 -0.50
N VAL A 397 -18.24 -35.45 0.35
CA VAL A 397 -18.03 -36.85 0.74
C VAL A 397 -18.85 -37.15 1.99
N LYS A 398 -19.44 -38.35 2.07
CA LYS A 398 -20.12 -38.84 3.27
C LYS A 398 -19.53 -40.18 3.69
N PHE A 399 -18.77 -40.19 4.79
CA PHE A 399 -18.32 -41.41 5.44
C PHE A 399 -18.16 -41.21 6.94
N LYS A 400 -18.30 -42.30 7.71
CA LYS A 400 -18.15 -42.28 9.15
C LYS A 400 -16.88 -43.03 9.53
N PHE A 401 -15.94 -42.36 10.18
CA PHE A 401 -14.72 -42.98 10.68
C PHE A 401 -14.79 -43.05 12.21
N TYR A 402 -14.97 -44.26 12.75
CA TYR A 402 -15.23 -44.48 14.19
C TYR A 402 -16.45 -43.67 14.70
N LYS A 403 -16.23 -42.70 15.58
CA LYS A 403 -17.25 -41.81 16.16
C LYS A 403 -17.31 -40.45 15.47
N LEU A 404 -16.43 -40.19 14.50
CA LEU A 404 -16.36 -38.93 13.77
C LEU A 404 -17.12 -39.06 12.46
N THR A 405 -18.11 -38.18 12.28
CA THR A 405 -18.84 -38.08 11.02
C THR A 405 -18.09 -37.12 10.11
N ILE A 406 -17.70 -37.58 8.91
CA ILE A 406 -17.13 -36.73 7.87
C ILE A 406 -18.19 -36.63 6.78
N ASP A 407 -18.89 -35.51 6.82
CA ASP A 407 -19.90 -35.12 5.86
C ASP A 407 -19.52 -33.76 5.23
N GLN A 408 -20.40 -33.27 4.38
CA GLN A 408 -20.21 -32.01 3.68
C GLN A 408 -20.08 -30.79 4.62
N ASN A 409 -20.66 -30.85 5.83
CA ASN A 409 -20.65 -29.76 6.80
C ASN A 409 -19.39 -29.77 7.67
N THR A 410 -18.89 -30.95 8.00
CA THR A 410 -17.74 -31.19 8.89
C THR A 410 -16.40 -31.29 8.15
N ALA A 411 -16.39 -31.76 6.89
CA ALA A 411 -15.19 -31.91 6.08
C ALA A 411 -14.36 -30.61 5.94
N PRO A 412 -14.97 -29.42 5.74
CA PRO A 412 -14.24 -28.16 5.77
C PRO A 412 -13.39 -27.96 7.03
N GLY A 413 -13.93 -28.27 8.21
CA GLY A 413 -13.21 -28.11 9.48
C GLY A 413 -12.02 -29.06 9.59
N TRP A 414 -12.19 -30.33 9.22
CA TRP A 414 -11.10 -31.31 9.26
C TRP A 414 -9.95 -30.94 8.32
N ILE A 415 -10.27 -30.56 7.08
CA ILE A 415 -9.23 -30.20 6.10
C ILE A 415 -8.50 -28.94 6.51
N MET A 416 -9.22 -27.91 6.95
CA MET A 416 -8.58 -26.69 7.43
C MET A 416 -7.73 -26.94 8.67
N SER A 417 -8.16 -27.79 9.60
CA SER A 417 -7.33 -28.16 10.76
C SER A 417 -6.00 -28.80 10.33
N PHE A 418 -6.04 -29.71 9.36
CA PHE A 418 -4.83 -30.35 8.83
C PHE A 418 -3.94 -29.34 8.09
N SER A 419 -4.51 -28.44 7.29
CA SER A 419 -3.76 -27.40 6.61
C SER A 419 -3.07 -26.43 7.58
N TRP A 420 -3.74 -26.03 8.67
CA TRP A 420 -3.14 -25.18 9.71
C TRP A 420 -2.02 -25.89 10.47
N LEU A 421 -2.12 -27.21 10.68
CA LEU A 421 -1.05 -28.01 11.27
C LEU A 421 0.19 -28.07 10.36
N ILE A 422 0.00 -28.30 9.06
CA ILE A 422 1.10 -28.27 8.08
C ILE A 422 1.74 -26.89 8.05
N TYR A 423 0.91 -25.84 8.01
CA TYR A 423 1.40 -24.46 8.03
C TYR A 423 2.21 -24.17 9.30
N LEU A 424 1.76 -24.62 10.47
CA LEU A 424 2.48 -24.45 11.73
C LEU A 424 3.87 -25.12 11.70
N ILE A 425 3.96 -26.34 11.18
CA ILE A 425 5.23 -27.05 11.03
C ILE A 425 6.15 -26.30 10.07
N TRP A 426 5.62 -25.84 8.93
CA TRP A 426 6.39 -25.10 7.94
C TRP A 426 6.88 -23.74 8.48
N LEU A 427 6.02 -23.01 9.18
CA LEU A 427 6.33 -21.76 9.86
C LEU A 427 7.48 -21.96 10.85
N TRP A 428 7.43 -23.00 11.67
CA TRP A 428 8.46 -23.28 12.67
C TRP A 428 9.83 -23.54 12.02
N ILE A 429 9.87 -24.28 10.92
CA ILE A 429 11.14 -24.65 10.27
C ILE A 429 11.74 -23.48 9.47
N SER A 430 10.90 -22.71 8.77
CA SER A 430 11.35 -21.80 7.71
C SER A 430 11.26 -20.32 8.05
N PHE A 431 10.49 -19.91 9.06
CA PHE A 431 10.35 -18.49 9.40
C PHE A 431 11.58 -17.96 10.12
N ARG A 432 12.10 -16.84 9.63
CA ARG A 432 13.24 -16.14 10.24
C ARG A 432 12.80 -14.75 10.67
N GLU A 433 12.94 -14.48 11.96
CA GLU A 433 12.60 -13.18 12.56
C GLU A 433 13.59 -12.10 12.05
N PRO A 434 13.09 -10.97 11.52
CA PRO A 434 13.92 -9.87 11.05
C PRO A 434 14.67 -9.22 12.23
N GLY A 435 15.95 -8.88 12.04
CA GLY A 435 16.78 -8.28 13.08
C GLY A 435 16.23 -6.92 13.54
N GLN A 436 15.94 -6.78 14.84
CA GLN A 436 15.48 -5.52 15.43
C GLN A 436 16.60 -4.48 15.41
N LEU A 437 16.24 -3.23 15.09
CA LEU A 437 17.01 -2.06 15.55
C LEU A 437 16.96 -2.08 17.08
N ARG A 438 17.97 -2.68 17.70
CA ARG A 438 18.36 -2.25 19.04
C ARG A 438 18.78 -0.80 18.85
N ASP A 439 18.06 0.13 19.45
CA ASP A 439 18.68 1.38 19.88
C ASP A 439 19.87 0.94 20.72
N GLU A 440 21.07 0.96 20.13
CA GLU A 440 22.31 0.97 20.89
C GLU A 440 22.25 2.25 21.70
N ASN A 441 21.69 2.13 22.91
CA ASN A 441 21.93 3.07 23.97
C ASN A 441 23.44 3.27 24.00
N HIS A 442 23.87 4.48 23.68
CA HIS A 442 25.16 4.99 24.11
C HIS A 442 25.26 4.76 25.62
N ALA A 443 25.88 3.65 26.02
CA ALA A 443 26.41 3.50 27.35
C ALA A 443 27.49 4.56 27.49
N PRO A 444 27.39 5.51 28.44
CA PRO A 444 28.54 6.34 28.76
C PRO A 444 29.58 5.42 29.38
N GLU A 445 30.72 5.29 28.70
CA GLU A 445 31.95 4.77 29.31
C GLU A 445 32.20 5.53 30.61
N SER A 446 32.05 4.86 31.75
CA SER A 446 32.62 5.32 33.00
C SER A 446 33.43 4.17 33.60
N THR A 447 34.71 4.44 33.65
CA THR A 447 35.78 3.59 34.13
C THR A 447 35.69 3.49 35.67
N THR A 448 35.71 2.25 36.18
CA THR A 448 36.26 1.81 37.49
C THR A 448 35.82 2.50 38.80
N ALA A 449 35.10 1.75 39.65
CA ALA A 449 35.52 1.37 41.02
C ALA A 449 34.54 0.35 41.65
N PRO A 450 34.98 -0.60 42.50
CA PRO A 450 34.14 -1.70 42.99
C PRO A 450 33.58 -1.48 44.41
N THR A 451 32.55 -2.28 44.73
CA THR A 451 32.14 -2.76 46.08
C THR A 451 31.52 -1.77 47.06
N ASN A 452 30.23 -1.94 47.42
CA ASN A 452 29.80 -2.68 48.61
C ASN A 452 28.29 -2.55 48.93
N SER A 453 27.71 -3.71 49.28
CA SER A 453 26.68 -4.00 50.30
C SER A 453 25.36 -3.21 50.40
N ASP A 454 24.28 -4.02 50.33
CA ASP A 454 23.19 -4.12 51.32
C ASP A 454 21.89 -3.28 51.23
N VAL A 455 20.79 -4.05 51.09
CA VAL A 455 19.60 -4.09 51.97
C VAL A 455 18.34 -3.26 51.65
N LEU A 456 17.21 -4.03 51.55
CA LEU A 456 15.77 -3.78 51.82
C LEU A 456 15.03 -2.63 51.08
N GLU A 457 13.99 -2.94 50.31
CA GLU A 457 12.55 -3.10 50.65
C GLU A 457 11.69 -1.81 50.58
N LYS A 458 10.57 -1.98 49.85
CA LYS A 458 9.20 -1.44 50.07
C LYS A 458 8.96 0.08 50.13
N GLY A 459 8.10 0.52 49.21
CA GLY A 459 6.81 1.09 49.60
C GLY A 459 6.63 2.62 49.50
N SER A 460 5.67 3.00 48.65
CA SER A 460 4.67 4.06 48.89
C SER A 460 5.06 5.54 48.79
N THR A 461 4.42 6.20 47.82
CA THR A 461 3.77 7.53 47.86
C THR A 461 4.31 8.59 48.84
N THR A 462 4.77 9.73 48.30
CA THR A 462 4.47 11.10 48.79
C THR A 462 5.01 12.16 47.81
N GLN A 463 4.15 13.03 47.29
CA GLN A 463 4.44 14.48 47.18
C GLN A 463 4.37 15.07 48.61
N PRO A 464 4.89 16.29 48.97
CA PRO A 464 4.88 17.53 48.16
C PRO A 464 6.00 18.59 48.47
N LEU A 465 5.80 19.81 47.94
CA LEU A 465 6.23 21.15 48.43
C LEU A 465 7.64 21.71 48.09
N LEU A 466 7.66 22.88 47.46
CA LEU A 466 8.13 24.12 48.10
C LEU A 466 7.61 25.39 47.39
N ILE A 467 7.12 26.32 48.21
CA ILE A 467 6.61 27.68 47.94
C ILE A 467 7.74 28.68 48.18
N SER A 468 7.78 29.79 47.43
CA SER A 468 8.23 31.08 47.97
C SER A 468 7.52 32.26 47.27
N SER A 469 6.69 32.94 48.06
CA SER A 469 6.03 34.24 47.89
C SER A 469 7.04 35.42 47.82
N LYS A 470 6.76 36.64 47.30
CA LYS A 470 5.88 37.74 47.82
C LYS A 470 6.13 39.06 46.98
N PRO A 471 5.46 40.24 47.17
CA PRO A 471 4.18 40.67 46.55
C PRO A 471 4.12 42.14 45.97
N HIS A 472 2.93 42.49 45.42
CA HIS A 472 2.22 43.79 45.31
C HIS A 472 2.56 44.87 44.26
N ASN A 473 1.62 45.17 43.34
CA ASN A 473 0.60 46.23 43.47
C ASN A 473 -0.45 46.17 42.35
N ASP A 474 -1.71 46.43 42.71
CA ASP A 474 -2.91 46.44 41.86
C ASP A 474 -3.06 47.77 41.10
N GLU A 475 -3.59 47.72 39.87
CA GLU A 475 -4.66 48.61 39.35
C GLU A 475 -5.11 48.15 37.94
N GLU A 476 -6.39 47.75 37.89
CA GLU A 476 -7.44 47.70 36.85
C GLU A 476 -7.10 47.96 35.35
N ASP A 477 -7.41 46.95 34.51
CA ASP A 477 -8.42 46.97 33.42
C ASP A 477 -8.06 46.24 32.11
N GLU A 478 -8.99 45.34 31.77
CA GLU A 478 -9.42 44.83 30.45
C GLU A 478 -8.49 44.01 29.52
N ASP A 479 -9.11 42.97 28.94
CA ASP A 479 -8.69 42.10 27.84
C ASP A 479 -7.72 40.91 28.12
N GLN A 480 -8.26 39.83 28.67
CA GLN A 480 -7.66 38.49 28.56
C GLN A 480 -7.99 37.82 27.21
N GLU A 481 -7.18 38.09 26.19
CA GLU A 481 -6.89 37.07 25.18
C GLU A 481 -5.97 36.02 25.83
N CYS A 482 -6.47 34.80 25.96
CA CYS A 482 -5.75 33.70 26.59
C CYS A 482 -4.64 33.20 25.65
N ASP A 483 -3.43 33.69 25.91
CA ASP A 483 -2.17 33.19 25.37
C ASP A 483 -1.94 31.75 25.87
N VAL A 484 -2.24 30.76 25.02
CA VAL A 484 -1.79 29.38 25.25
C VAL A 484 -0.31 29.33 24.91
N SER A 485 0.49 29.52 25.95
CA SER A 485 1.94 29.37 25.94
C SER A 485 2.37 28.05 25.29
N GLU A 486 3.32 28.19 24.38
CA GLU A 486 4.05 27.15 23.66
C GLU A 486 4.75 26.16 24.62
N GLU A 487 4.05 25.10 25.03
CA GLU A 487 4.67 23.81 25.36
C GLU A 487 4.48 22.85 24.17
N THR A 488 5.17 23.13 23.06
CA THR A 488 5.25 22.20 21.93
C THR A 488 6.69 21.96 21.53
N THR A 489 7.44 21.20 22.33
CA THR A 489 8.78 20.77 21.87
C THR A 489 9.24 19.36 22.25
N GLU A 490 8.53 18.58 23.09
CA GLU A 490 8.95 17.18 23.35
C GLU A 490 7.87 16.10 23.13
N ASP A 491 6.57 16.43 23.09
CA ASP A 491 5.48 15.45 22.90
C ASP A 491 5.17 15.09 21.43
N SER A 492 5.90 15.65 20.46
CA SER A 492 5.59 15.49 19.03
C SER A 492 5.90 14.10 18.43
N ARG A 493 6.56 13.20 19.18
CA ARG A 493 7.12 11.93 18.67
C ARG A 493 6.54 10.64 19.28
N ALA A 494 5.59 10.71 20.21
CA ALA A 494 5.07 9.51 20.86
C ALA A 494 4.15 8.68 19.93
N PRO A 495 4.23 7.33 19.94
CA PRO A 495 3.29 6.46 19.25
C PRO A 495 1.87 6.63 19.82
N ILE A 496 0.87 6.58 18.94
CA ILE A 496 -0.52 6.82 19.33
C ILE A 496 -1.09 5.56 19.99
N ASN A 497 -1.46 5.67 21.27
CA ASN A 497 -1.97 4.56 22.09
C ASN A 497 -3.50 4.57 22.27
N SER A 498 -4.24 5.52 21.66
CA SER A 498 -5.69 5.67 21.84
C SER A 498 -6.44 5.95 20.53
N ILE A 499 -7.61 5.31 20.40
CA ILE A 499 -8.54 5.43 19.25
C ILE A 499 -9.01 6.89 19.06
N GLY A 500 -9.30 7.61 20.15
CA GLY A 500 -9.79 8.99 20.08
C GLY A 500 -8.73 9.97 19.56
N ALA A 501 -7.47 9.76 19.93
CA ALA A 501 -6.35 10.52 19.40
C ALA A 501 -6.07 10.18 17.94
N ALA A 502 -6.17 8.90 17.56
CA ALA A 502 -6.04 8.47 16.17
C ALA A 502 -7.12 9.10 15.27
N TYR A 503 -8.39 9.08 15.70
CA TYR A 503 -9.51 9.63 14.92
C TYR A 503 -9.44 11.15 14.73
N ARG A 504 -8.95 11.90 15.73
CA ARG A 504 -8.73 13.35 15.61
C ARG A 504 -7.63 13.70 14.61
N LEU A 505 -6.69 12.78 14.37
CA LEU A 505 -5.58 12.94 13.45
C LEU A 505 -5.96 12.60 11.99
N LEU A 506 -7.10 11.92 11.77
CA LEU A 506 -7.56 11.55 10.42
C LEU A 506 -8.11 12.79 9.70
N THR A 507 -7.53 13.09 8.54
CA THR A 507 -8.07 14.11 7.65
C THR A 507 -9.47 13.71 7.15
N PRO A 508 -10.32 14.67 6.74
CA PRO A 508 -11.63 14.37 6.17
C PRO A 508 -11.56 13.36 5.01
N SER A 509 -10.53 13.46 4.17
CA SER A 509 -10.29 12.52 3.06
C SER A 509 -10.07 11.08 3.54
N VAL A 510 -9.32 10.87 4.63
CA VAL A 510 -9.10 9.51 5.17
C VAL A 510 -10.38 8.96 5.79
N LYS A 511 -11.19 9.80 6.43
CA LYS A 511 -12.49 9.37 6.97
C LYS A 511 -13.43 8.90 5.87
N VAL A 512 -13.46 9.60 4.73
CA VAL A 512 -14.23 9.16 3.55
C VAL A 512 -13.67 7.86 3.00
N GLN A 513 -12.36 7.72 2.83
CA GLN A 513 -11.76 6.45 2.38
C GLN A 513 -12.09 5.25 3.29
N LEU A 514 -12.11 5.45 4.61
CA LEU A 514 -12.54 4.42 5.56
C LEU A 514 -14.04 4.11 5.42
N LEU A 515 -14.89 5.11 5.15
CA LEU A 515 -16.32 4.91 4.86
C LEU A 515 -16.53 4.12 3.55
N ILE A 516 -15.76 4.42 2.50
CA ILE A 516 -15.79 3.66 1.24
C ILE A 516 -15.35 2.21 1.49
N TYR A 517 -14.31 2.00 2.29
CA TYR A 517 -13.83 0.67 2.66
C TYR A 517 -14.86 -0.11 3.48
N PHE A 518 -15.56 0.58 4.37
CA PHE A 518 -16.69 0.02 5.10
C PHE A 518 -17.83 -0.38 4.15
N MET A 519 -18.24 0.52 3.26
CA MET A 519 -19.30 0.30 2.28
C MET A 519 -19.03 -0.91 1.38
N LEU A 520 -17.82 -0.98 0.79
CA LEU A 520 -17.49 -2.07 -0.12
C LEU A 520 -17.46 -3.42 0.62
N LYS A 521 -16.94 -3.48 1.85
CA LYS A 521 -16.89 -4.71 2.63
C LYS A 521 -18.26 -5.14 3.12
N TYR A 522 -19.12 -4.19 3.45
CA TYR A 522 -20.52 -4.45 3.78
C TYR A 522 -21.26 -5.09 2.59
N ALA A 523 -21.19 -4.45 1.41
CA ALA A 523 -21.89 -4.93 0.22
C ALA A 523 -21.38 -6.32 -0.25
N MET A 524 -20.06 -6.53 -0.24
CA MET A 524 -19.47 -7.83 -0.54
C MET A 524 -19.92 -8.91 0.44
N GLU A 525 -19.93 -8.62 1.74
CA GLU A 525 -20.28 -9.62 2.75
C GLU A 525 -21.76 -10.01 2.64
N ILE A 526 -22.68 -9.06 2.40
CA ILE A 526 -24.08 -9.38 2.10
C ILE A 526 -24.19 -10.34 0.91
N LEU A 527 -23.53 -10.03 -0.21
CA LEU A 527 -23.57 -10.86 -1.41
C LEU A 527 -23.02 -12.28 -1.16
N LEU A 528 -21.93 -12.40 -0.40
CA LEU A 528 -21.26 -13.69 -0.15
C LEU A 528 -22.02 -14.52 0.90
N SER A 529 -22.30 -13.94 2.08
CA SER A 529 -22.89 -14.64 3.22
C SER A 529 -24.36 -15.01 3.00
N GLU A 530 -25.13 -14.19 2.30
CA GLU A 530 -26.55 -14.46 2.01
C GLU A 530 -26.74 -15.43 0.82
N SER A 531 -25.69 -15.64 0.02
CA SER A 531 -25.80 -16.37 -1.25
C SER A 531 -26.36 -17.77 -1.11
N SER A 532 -26.01 -18.51 -0.06
CA SER A 532 -26.52 -19.87 0.14
C SER A 532 -28.03 -19.84 0.43
N VAL A 533 -28.48 -18.99 1.35
CA VAL A 533 -29.90 -18.87 1.72
C VAL A 533 -30.75 -18.39 0.54
N VAL A 534 -30.35 -17.32 -0.15
CA VAL A 534 -31.12 -16.74 -1.27
C VAL A 534 -31.23 -17.71 -2.44
N THR A 535 -30.12 -18.33 -2.83
CA THR A 535 -30.13 -19.21 -4.02
C THR A 535 -30.82 -20.54 -3.76
N THR A 536 -30.75 -21.06 -2.53
CA THR A 536 -31.54 -22.22 -2.10
C THR A 536 -33.04 -21.88 -2.12
N TYR A 537 -33.44 -20.73 -1.59
CA TYR A 537 -34.85 -20.32 -1.53
C TYR A 537 -35.47 -19.99 -2.90
N TYR A 538 -34.84 -19.09 -3.68
CA TYR A 538 -35.41 -18.62 -4.94
C TYR A 538 -35.19 -19.56 -6.13
N PHE A 539 -34.08 -20.33 -6.13
CA PHE A 539 -33.67 -21.11 -7.29
C PHE A 539 -33.52 -22.61 -7.02
N GLY A 540 -33.69 -23.06 -5.78
CA GLY A 540 -33.48 -24.46 -5.40
C GLY A 540 -32.05 -24.93 -5.67
N TRP A 541 -31.06 -24.05 -5.53
CA TRP A 541 -29.67 -24.42 -5.74
C TRP A 541 -29.21 -25.42 -4.68
N THR A 542 -28.44 -26.41 -5.10
CA THR A 542 -27.72 -27.28 -4.18
C THR A 542 -26.45 -26.58 -3.74
N THR A 543 -25.91 -26.94 -2.58
CA THR A 543 -24.64 -26.40 -2.07
C THR A 543 -23.50 -26.43 -3.11
N GLY A 544 -23.48 -27.45 -3.97
CA GLY A 544 -22.48 -27.57 -5.05
C GLY A 544 -22.60 -26.46 -6.09
N LYS A 545 -23.83 -26.07 -6.47
CA LYS A 545 -24.06 -24.94 -7.38
C LYS A 545 -23.67 -23.60 -6.73
N VAL A 546 -23.99 -23.43 -5.44
CA VAL A 546 -23.58 -22.25 -4.65
C VAL A 546 -22.05 -22.15 -4.60
N ALA A 547 -21.38 -23.26 -4.30
CA ALA A 547 -19.92 -23.35 -4.27
C ALA A 547 -19.27 -22.99 -5.61
N ILE A 548 -19.80 -23.49 -6.73
CA ILE A 548 -19.32 -23.14 -8.08
C ILE A 548 -19.52 -21.66 -8.37
N PHE A 549 -20.70 -21.10 -8.05
CA PHE A 549 -20.97 -19.67 -8.24
C PHE A 549 -19.97 -18.80 -7.48
N LEU A 550 -19.76 -19.06 -6.19
CA LEU A 550 -18.83 -18.29 -5.35
C LEU A 550 -17.37 -18.47 -5.80
N ALA A 551 -16.97 -19.67 -6.21
CA ALA A 551 -15.63 -19.94 -6.74
C ALA A 551 -15.38 -19.17 -8.05
N CYS A 552 -16.34 -19.19 -8.98
CA CYS A 552 -16.25 -18.41 -10.22
C CYS A 552 -16.17 -16.91 -9.93
N LEU A 553 -17.01 -16.42 -9.02
CA LEU A 553 -17.06 -15.02 -8.61
C LEU A 553 -15.70 -14.58 -8.00
N GLY A 554 -15.11 -15.37 -7.09
CA GLY A 554 -13.79 -15.09 -6.54
C GLY A 554 -12.63 -15.21 -7.56
N LEU A 555 -12.73 -16.10 -8.55
CA LEU A 555 -11.72 -16.22 -9.61
C LEU A 555 -11.66 -14.99 -10.52
N THR A 556 -12.76 -14.23 -10.64
CA THR A 556 -12.79 -12.99 -11.45
C THR A 556 -11.84 -11.91 -10.94
N VAL A 557 -11.41 -11.97 -9.67
CA VAL A 557 -10.53 -10.94 -9.08
C VAL A 557 -9.17 -10.86 -9.78
N LEU A 558 -8.61 -12.01 -10.18
CA LEU A 558 -7.29 -12.05 -10.83
C LEU A 558 -7.24 -11.31 -12.18
N PRO A 559 -8.09 -11.65 -13.18
CA PRO A 559 -8.06 -10.94 -14.45
C PRO A 559 -8.46 -9.47 -14.29
N VAL A 560 -9.39 -9.16 -13.39
CA VAL A 560 -9.81 -7.78 -13.12
C VAL A 560 -8.64 -6.95 -12.58
N ASN A 561 -7.93 -7.44 -11.56
CA ASN A 561 -6.77 -6.73 -11.00
C ASN A 561 -5.65 -6.56 -12.03
N MET A 562 -5.42 -7.54 -12.90
CA MET A 562 -4.46 -7.42 -14.01
C MET A 562 -4.87 -6.33 -15.00
N ILE A 563 -6.13 -6.30 -15.43
CA ILE A 563 -6.65 -5.29 -16.38
C ILE A 563 -6.59 -3.89 -15.77
N VAL A 564 -7.02 -3.74 -14.52
CA VAL A 564 -7.01 -2.44 -13.84
C VAL A 564 -5.58 -1.92 -13.67
N GLY A 565 -4.66 -2.78 -13.23
CA GLY A 565 -3.26 -2.39 -13.01
C GLY A 565 -2.49 -2.08 -14.29
N SER A 566 -2.76 -2.77 -15.40
CA SER A 566 -2.01 -2.61 -16.65
C SER A 566 -2.60 -1.57 -17.62
N TYR A 567 -3.93 -1.50 -17.74
CA TYR A 567 -4.59 -0.62 -18.71
C TYR A 567 -5.22 0.60 -18.04
N ILE A 568 -6.09 0.39 -17.04
CA ILE A 568 -6.95 1.46 -16.52
C ILE A 568 -6.14 2.46 -15.69
N SER A 569 -5.23 1.99 -14.84
CA SER A 569 -4.38 2.86 -14.00
C SER A 569 -3.43 3.76 -14.80
N ASN A 570 -3.15 3.42 -16.06
CA ASN A 570 -2.30 4.23 -16.94
C ASN A 570 -3.11 5.30 -17.70
N MET A 571 -4.43 5.09 -17.85
CA MET A 571 -5.31 5.98 -18.61
C MET A 571 -6.07 6.97 -17.73
N PHE A 572 -6.40 6.60 -16.50
CA PHE A 572 -7.27 7.38 -15.61
C PHE A 572 -6.60 7.64 -14.26
N GLU A 573 -6.95 8.77 -13.65
CA GLU A 573 -6.49 9.09 -12.29
C GLU A 573 -7.22 8.22 -11.24
N ASP A 574 -6.53 7.85 -10.17
CA ASP A 574 -7.08 7.00 -9.09
C ASP A 574 -8.44 7.48 -8.56
N ARG A 575 -8.66 8.80 -8.43
CA ARG A 575 -9.94 9.38 -7.97
C ARG A 575 -11.11 9.18 -8.94
N GLN A 576 -10.83 9.12 -10.25
CA GLN A 576 -11.84 8.87 -11.27
C GLN A 576 -12.26 7.40 -11.24
N ILE A 577 -11.28 6.50 -11.13
CA ILE A 577 -11.51 5.05 -11.02
C ILE A 577 -12.29 4.75 -9.73
N LEU A 578 -11.96 5.43 -8.62
CA LEU A 578 -12.67 5.31 -7.35
C LEU A 578 -14.15 5.70 -7.49
N LEU A 579 -14.46 6.89 -8.01
CA LEU A 579 -15.86 7.32 -8.15
C LEU A 579 -16.64 6.44 -9.15
N ALA A 580 -16.02 6.06 -10.27
CA ALA A 580 -16.65 5.19 -11.26
C ALA A 580 -16.98 3.80 -10.70
N SER A 581 -16.07 3.22 -9.92
CA SER A 581 -16.29 1.92 -9.27
C SER A 581 -17.37 2.00 -8.18
N GLU A 582 -17.45 3.08 -7.40
CA GLU A 582 -18.58 3.29 -6.47
C GLU A 582 -19.94 3.32 -7.17
N ILE A 583 -20.04 4.06 -8.28
CA ILE A 583 -21.28 4.12 -9.08
C ILE A 583 -21.64 2.72 -9.61
N MET A 584 -20.64 1.95 -10.06
CA MET A 584 -20.88 0.60 -10.55
C MET A 584 -21.30 -0.38 -9.45
N VAL A 585 -20.76 -0.25 -8.22
CA VAL A 585 -21.25 -0.99 -7.04
C VAL A 585 -22.72 -0.65 -6.77
N CYS A 586 -23.08 0.64 -6.78
CA CYS A 586 -24.46 1.09 -6.60
C CYS A 586 -25.39 0.50 -7.67
N PHE A 587 -24.97 0.50 -8.94
CA PHE A 587 -25.71 -0.11 -10.04
C PHE A 587 -25.90 -1.62 -9.86
N GLY A 588 -24.87 -2.33 -9.40
CA GLY A 588 -24.95 -3.75 -9.04
C GLY A 588 -26.00 -4.02 -7.96
N ILE A 589 -26.00 -3.22 -6.88
CA ILE A 589 -26.97 -3.32 -5.78
C ILE A 589 -28.40 -3.06 -6.30
N LEU A 590 -28.60 -2.03 -7.12
CA LEU A 590 -29.92 -1.70 -7.68
C LEU A 590 -30.47 -2.83 -8.56
N MET A 591 -29.62 -3.46 -9.38
CA MET A 591 -30.03 -4.58 -10.23
C MET A 591 -30.36 -5.86 -9.45
N SER A 592 -29.82 -6.02 -8.23
CA SER A 592 -30.11 -7.20 -7.38
C SER A 592 -31.50 -7.19 -6.74
N PHE A 593 -32.19 -6.05 -6.65
CA PHE A 593 -33.51 -5.97 -6.01
C PHE A 593 -34.57 -6.83 -6.71
N HIS A 594 -35.41 -7.49 -5.92
CA HIS A 594 -36.59 -8.18 -6.39
C HIS A 594 -37.79 -7.22 -6.38
N VAL A 595 -38.11 -6.61 -7.53
CA VAL A 595 -39.13 -5.54 -7.62
C VAL A 595 -40.42 -5.99 -8.34
N ILE A 596 -40.38 -6.32 -9.64
CA ILE A 596 -41.61 -6.47 -10.46
C ILE A 596 -41.65 -7.76 -11.31
N LEU A 597 -40.48 -8.29 -11.71
CA LEU A 597 -40.36 -9.51 -12.51
C LEU A 597 -40.06 -10.73 -11.62
N PRO A 598 -40.40 -11.96 -12.05
CA PRO A 598 -39.96 -13.16 -11.34
C PRO A 598 -38.45 -13.14 -11.23
N TYR A 599 -37.95 -13.25 -10.00
CA TYR A 599 -36.52 -13.21 -9.73
C TYR A 599 -35.82 -14.32 -10.53
N SER A 600 -34.86 -13.93 -11.37
CA SER A 600 -34.24 -14.84 -12.32
C SER A 600 -32.77 -15.09 -11.97
N VAL A 601 -32.28 -16.29 -12.29
CA VAL A 601 -30.86 -16.63 -12.12
C VAL A 601 -29.94 -15.63 -12.84
N PRO A 602 -30.18 -15.22 -14.11
CA PRO A 602 -29.34 -14.23 -14.77
C PRO A 602 -29.32 -12.88 -14.05
N GLN A 603 -30.44 -12.43 -13.50
CA GLN A 603 -30.48 -11.19 -12.72
C GLN A 603 -29.57 -11.27 -11.49
N TYR A 604 -29.67 -12.34 -10.70
CA TYR A 604 -28.84 -12.53 -9.50
C TYR A 604 -27.34 -12.64 -9.86
N VAL A 605 -27.00 -13.48 -10.84
CA VAL A 605 -25.60 -13.73 -11.22
C VAL A 605 -24.95 -12.48 -11.83
N VAL A 606 -25.63 -11.78 -12.75
CA VAL A 606 -25.08 -10.58 -13.40
C VAL A 606 -24.97 -9.42 -12.41
N SER A 607 -25.98 -9.19 -11.58
CA SER A 607 -25.93 -8.12 -10.57
C SER A 607 -24.85 -8.39 -9.51
N GLY A 608 -24.74 -9.63 -9.03
CA GLY A 608 -23.69 -10.06 -8.11
C GLY A 608 -22.29 -9.92 -8.72
N LEU A 609 -22.10 -10.31 -10.00
CA LEU A 609 -20.81 -10.16 -10.68
C LEU A 609 -20.42 -8.69 -10.85
N ILE A 610 -21.34 -7.83 -11.28
CA ILE A 610 -21.09 -6.38 -11.41
C ILE A 610 -20.73 -5.78 -10.04
N MET A 611 -21.51 -6.10 -9.01
CA MET A 611 -21.29 -5.60 -7.65
C MET A 611 -19.92 -6.04 -7.11
N PHE A 612 -19.60 -7.32 -7.21
CA PHE A 612 -18.38 -7.89 -6.67
C PHE A 612 -17.13 -7.39 -7.40
N VAL A 613 -17.12 -7.46 -8.73
CA VAL A 613 -16.00 -6.98 -9.56
C VAL A 613 -15.73 -5.51 -9.30
N SER A 614 -16.77 -4.67 -9.26
CA SER A 614 -16.62 -3.24 -9.03
C SER A 614 -16.12 -2.94 -7.61
N ALA A 615 -16.58 -3.70 -6.61
CA ALA A 615 -16.13 -3.55 -5.24
C ALA A 615 -14.65 -3.98 -5.05
N GLU A 616 -14.17 -4.98 -5.80
CA GLU A 616 -12.76 -5.41 -5.79
C GLU A 616 -11.84 -4.35 -6.43
N VAL A 617 -12.26 -3.76 -7.56
CA VAL A 617 -11.55 -2.62 -8.17
C VAL A 617 -11.49 -1.46 -7.17
N LEU A 618 -12.63 -1.16 -6.54
CA LEU A 618 -12.73 -0.09 -5.54
C LEU A 618 -11.83 -0.34 -4.34
N GLU A 619 -11.71 -1.58 -3.86
CA GLU A 619 -10.79 -1.95 -2.77
C GLU A 619 -9.33 -1.67 -3.15
N GLY A 620 -8.91 -2.08 -4.34
CA GLY A 620 -7.54 -1.86 -4.82
C GLY A 620 -7.18 -0.38 -4.89
N VAL A 621 -8.06 0.43 -5.49
CA VAL A 621 -7.86 1.88 -5.64
C VAL A 621 -7.94 2.61 -4.30
N ASN A 622 -8.90 2.26 -3.45
CA ASN A 622 -9.06 2.87 -2.14
C ASN A 622 -7.86 2.58 -1.23
N LEU A 623 -7.30 1.37 -1.28
CA LEU A 623 -6.08 1.04 -0.53
C LEU A 623 -4.86 1.81 -1.05
N ALA A 624 -4.73 1.97 -2.36
CA ALA A 624 -3.66 2.76 -2.96
C ALA A 624 -3.74 4.22 -2.52
N LEU A 625 -4.92 4.83 -2.55
CA LEU A 625 -5.15 6.21 -2.09
C LEU A 625 -4.96 6.36 -0.58
N LEU A 626 -5.45 5.41 0.22
CA LEU A 626 -5.25 5.40 1.67
C LEU A 626 -3.77 5.39 2.02
N SER A 627 -2.96 4.57 1.33
CA SER A 627 -1.51 4.52 1.54
C SER A 627 -0.79 5.85 1.26
N ARG A 628 -1.34 6.71 0.39
CA ARG A 628 -0.77 8.01 0.02
C ARG A 628 -1.18 9.13 0.98
N VAL A 629 -2.41 9.09 1.50
CA VAL A 629 -3.00 10.16 2.33
C VAL A 629 -2.72 9.95 3.84
N MET A 630 -2.33 8.73 4.25
CA MET A 630 -2.13 8.40 5.65
C MET A 630 -0.83 8.98 6.23
N SER A 631 -0.94 9.65 7.38
CA SER A 631 0.20 10.29 8.06
C SER A 631 1.23 9.25 8.55
N SER A 632 2.53 9.59 8.48
CA SER A 632 3.63 8.76 9.02
C SER A 632 3.58 8.59 10.54
N ARG A 633 2.86 9.44 11.27
CA ARG A 633 2.57 9.21 12.71
C ARG A 633 1.68 8.00 12.93
N LEU A 634 0.84 7.68 11.93
CA LEU A 634 -0.07 6.54 11.91
C LEU A 634 0.58 5.31 11.26
N SER A 635 1.84 5.38 10.84
CA SER A 635 2.62 4.19 10.45
C SER A 635 3.40 3.59 11.63
N ARG A 636 3.51 4.30 12.77
CA ARG A 636 4.22 3.87 13.98
C ARG A 636 3.25 3.75 15.17
N GLY A 637 3.12 2.55 15.73
CA GLY A 637 2.30 2.27 16.92
C GLY A 637 1.21 1.22 16.70
N THR A 638 0.40 0.97 17.73
CA THR A 638 -0.66 -0.05 17.72
C THR A 638 -1.81 0.29 16.77
N PHE A 639 -2.22 1.57 16.71
CA PHE A 639 -3.28 2.07 15.83
C PHE A 639 -2.72 2.54 14.49
N ASN A 640 -1.99 1.64 13.81
CA ASN A 640 -1.45 1.95 12.51
C ASN A 640 -2.51 1.91 11.41
N GLY A 641 -2.14 2.39 10.23
CA GLY A 641 -3.04 2.40 9.07
C GLY A 641 -3.56 1.06 8.60
N GLY A 642 -2.73 0.02 8.72
CA GLY A 642 -3.12 -1.36 8.43
C GLY A 642 -4.21 -1.85 9.38
N LEU A 643 -4.12 -1.52 10.67
CA LEU A 643 -5.15 -1.83 11.65
C LEU A 643 -6.44 -1.09 11.33
N LEU A 644 -6.41 0.22 11.10
CA LEU A 644 -7.62 1.01 10.81
C LEU A 644 -8.40 0.51 9.58
N SER A 645 -7.71 0.16 8.49
CA SER A 645 -8.36 -0.46 7.32
C SER A 645 -8.92 -1.85 7.66
N THR A 646 -8.17 -2.66 8.40
CA THR A 646 -8.63 -4.01 8.80
C THR A 646 -9.87 -3.92 9.68
N GLU A 647 -9.86 -3.02 10.67
CA GLU A 647 -10.98 -2.77 11.58
C GLU A 647 -12.21 -2.26 10.85
N ALA A 648 -12.07 -1.25 9.98
CA ALA A 648 -13.19 -0.73 9.21
C ALA A 648 -13.87 -1.84 8.38
N GLY A 649 -13.08 -2.71 7.74
CA GLY A 649 -13.60 -3.85 7.00
C GLY A 649 -14.22 -4.92 7.89
N THR A 650 -13.62 -5.23 9.05
CA THR A 650 -14.17 -6.22 9.99
C THR A 650 -15.48 -5.74 10.61
N ILE A 651 -15.59 -4.47 11.00
CA ILE A 651 -16.84 -3.88 11.50
C ILE A 651 -17.93 -3.98 10.43
N ALA A 652 -17.61 -3.69 9.16
CA ALA A 652 -18.56 -3.81 8.07
C ALA A 652 -19.13 -5.23 7.94
N ARG A 653 -18.29 -6.26 8.04
CA ARG A 653 -18.72 -7.67 8.01
C ARG A 653 -19.61 -8.03 9.18
N VAL A 654 -19.22 -7.66 10.39
CA VAL A 654 -20.04 -7.90 11.60
C VAL A 654 -21.44 -7.31 11.46
N ILE A 655 -21.54 -6.09 10.96
CA ILE A 655 -22.84 -5.43 10.76
C ILE A 655 -23.60 -6.11 9.63
N ALA A 656 -22.95 -6.48 8.52
CA ALA A 656 -23.59 -7.18 7.40
C ALA A 656 -24.18 -8.54 7.83
N ASP A 657 -23.38 -9.37 8.49
CA ASP A 657 -23.80 -10.68 9.00
C ASP A 657 -24.94 -10.56 10.03
N GLY A 658 -24.87 -9.55 10.90
CA GLY A 658 -25.95 -9.20 11.83
C GLY A 658 -27.23 -8.78 11.10
N THR A 659 -27.12 -7.99 10.03
CA THR A 659 -28.25 -7.58 9.19
C THR A 659 -28.91 -8.79 8.52
N ILE A 660 -28.14 -9.77 8.03
CA ILE A 660 -28.70 -11.00 7.41
C ILE A 660 -29.57 -11.76 8.42
N THR A 661 -29.05 -12.01 9.63
CA THR A 661 -29.84 -12.73 10.63
C THR A 661 -31.04 -11.92 11.12
N LEU A 662 -30.91 -10.60 11.28
CA LEU A 662 -32.03 -9.73 11.66
C LEU A 662 -33.12 -9.70 10.57
N ALA A 663 -32.72 -9.58 9.31
CA ALA A 663 -33.61 -9.62 8.16
C ALA A 663 -34.32 -10.98 8.05
N GLY A 664 -33.64 -12.06 8.45
CA GLY A 664 -34.21 -13.41 8.52
C GLY A 664 -35.46 -13.52 9.40
N TYR A 665 -35.59 -12.72 10.46
CA TYR A 665 -36.79 -12.70 11.29
C TYR A 665 -38.02 -12.14 10.56
N LEU A 666 -37.83 -11.36 9.49
CA LEU A 666 -38.92 -10.84 8.65
C LEU A 666 -39.37 -11.84 7.56
N GLY A 667 -38.73 -13.01 7.50
CA GLY A 667 -39.02 -14.11 6.58
C GLY A 667 -38.08 -14.17 5.37
N GLU A 668 -37.78 -15.38 4.91
CA GLU A 668 -36.87 -15.66 3.78
C GLU A 668 -37.30 -14.97 2.47
N SER A 669 -38.61 -14.79 2.26
CA SER A 669 -39.16 -14.12 1.07
C SER A 669 -38.83 -12.63 0.95
N LYS A 670 -38.49 -11.98 2.08
CA LYS A 670 -38.12 -10.56 2.15
C LYS A 670 -36.64 -10.34 2.41
N LEU A 671 -35.88 -11.41 2.70
CA LEU A 671 -34.48 -11.36 3.09
C LEU A 671 -33.66 -10.48 2.14
N LEU A 672 -33.67 -10.83 0.85
CA LEU A 672 -32.93 -10.15 -0.21
C LEU A 672 -33.17 -8.64 -0.25
N ASN A 673 -34.43 -8.21 -0.26
CA ASN A 673 -34.74 -6.77 -0.38
C ASN A 673 -34.40 -6.02 0.93
N VAL A 674 -34.56 -6.68 2.08
CA VAL A 674 -34.28 -6.07 3.39
C VAL A 674 -32.78 -5.91 3.61
N THR A 675 -31.95 -6.86 3.17
CA THR A 675 -30.48 -6.78 3.27
C THR A 675 -29.88 -5.81 2.27
N LEU A 676 -30.44 -5.70 1.05
CA LEU A 676 -29.98 -4.77 0.01
C LEU A 676 -30.29 -3.29 0.32
N LEU A 677 -31.36 -3.00 1.07
CA LEU A 677 -31.75 -1.61 1.37
C LEU A 677 -30.67 -0.85 2.18
N PRO A 678 -30.13 -1.37 3.30
CA PRO A 678 -28.98 -0.77 3.97
C PRO A 678 -27.76 -0.65 3.05
N SER A 679 -27.46 -1.67 2.22
CA SER A 679 -26.34 -1.62 1.27
C SER A 679 -26.46 -0.43 0.32
N LEU A 680 -27.67 -0.20 -0.21
CA LEU A 680 -27.95 0.91 -1.11
C LEU A 680 -27.78 2.27 -0.40
N VAL A 681 -28.31 2.41 0.81
CA VAL A 681 -28.20 3.65 1.59
C VAL A 681 -26.74 3.97 1.92
N ILE A 682 -25.96 2.98 2.38
CA ILE A 682 -24.54 3.15 2.69
C ILE A 682 -23.75 3.51 1.43
N CYS A 683 -24.07 2.90 0.28
CA CYS A 683 -23.45 3.20 -1.01
C CYS A 683 -23.75 4.62 -1.51
N ILE A 684 -25.01 5.07 -1.42
CA ILE A 684 -25.36 6.45 -1.79
C ILE A 684 -24.65 7.45 -0.87
N MET A 685 -24.60 7.17 0.43
CA MET A 685 -23.90 8.02 1.40
C MET A 685 -22.39 8.09 1.12
N SER A 686 -21.75 6.98 0.70
CA SER A 686 -20.33 6.98 0.35
C SER A 686 -20.09 7.81 -0.91
N ILE A 687 -20.88 7.64 -1.97
CA ILE A 687 -20.78 8.42 -3.22
C ILE A 687 -20.92 9.91 -2.93
N VAL A 688 -21.90 10.30 -2.13
CA VAL A 688 -22.11 11.71 -1.74
C VAL A 688 -20.88 12.25 -0.99
N ALA A 689 -20.34 11.49 -0.04
CA ALA A 689 -19.15 11.89 0.71
C ALA A 689 -17.88 11.96 -0.17
N THR A 690 -17.74 11.07 -1.14
CA THR A 690 -16.68 11.09 -2.16
C THR A 690 -16.76 12.35 -3.00
N CYS A 691 -17.95 12.74 -3.46
CA CYS A 691 -18.16 13.97 -4.23
C CYS A 691 -17.74 15.23 -3.44
N PHE A 692 -18.04 15.30 -2.14
CA PHE A 692 -17.61 16.43 -1.30
C PHE A 692 -16.11 16.50 -1.05
N THR A 693 -15.43 15.35 -1.04
CA THR A 693 -13.98 15.26 -0.77
C THR A 693 -13.15 15.04 -2.03
N TYR A 694 -13.78 15.02 -3.22
CA TYR A 694 -13.17 14.66 -4.50
C TYR A 694 -11.89 15.44 -4.82
N ASN A 695 -11.91 16.75 -4.54
CA ASN A 695 -10.76 17.64 -4.77
C ASN A 695 -9.69 17.58 -3.68
N SER A 696 -10.00 16.97 -2.53
CA SER A 696 -9.08 16.84 -1.37
C SER A 696 -8.33 15.51 -1.31
N LEU A 697 -8.65 14.57 -2.22
CA LEU A 697 -7.99 13.27 -2.35
C LEU A 697 -6.55 13.35 -2.90
N TYR A 698 -6.02 14.58 -3.14
CA TYR A 698 -4.66 14.87 -3.60
C TYR A 698 -4.03 16.09 -2.92
#